data_AF-A0A259DWP8-F1
#
_entry.id   AF-A0A259DWP8-F1
#
_cell.length_a   1.000
_cell.length_b   1.000
_cell.length_c   1.000
_cell.angle_alpha   90.00
_cell.angle_beta   90.00
_cell.angle_gamma   90.00
#
_symmetry.space_group_name_H-M   'P 1'
#
loop_
_entity.id
_entity.type
_entity.pdbx_description
1 polymer ?
#
loop_
_entity_poly.entity_id
_entity_poly.type
_entity_poly.pdbx_seq_one_letter_code
_entity_poly.pdbx_strand_id
1 'polypeptide(L)'
;MPYKGSAMRYSLAIAVSLLAAPGAADTGLIDRVADLDLVPCELSALSCTTLTLPLDHRANDPSKTIDITFALSFASVESRGILFFFVGGPGGSGLASADSYLPSFDEKLVQYTDIVFVDQRGTGPDHGLACPVAQSVFDTAPADLADPEAMLAAAKTFVRDCTQEMDADDLLPFVDSDQAIRDVEAFRQAIGAPKVWLYGESYGTQFAQGYATLYPEAVRGVILDGVVDLTLDAEGFYASYTKAAESILERTFAACAEDAACRRDMPGDAAAVYDTLTERLNQSPVTVPLTLANGRQVDRQLTLGMVQNNAFYALYSPADRSVFLRALAAAGRGNLVPMLQLSYSNLFIDPETETGMEDPGWFGAAYFAITCTDYDSGQGSPDDRAAAILDEARAFAPTAPRLSRAYYLERIVCAYWPYQGPATRPAPFAGGDYPTIILNSDADPITPITMAYSVLDSAANSYAILMQNGPHVIWGWGLGCPDVALRDLLYEGTLPPVREQHCTQPLLDGYTGLTLTQASDMKDPVKIAEAVEVEIYQSLPLGAWDWVDPFTVGCDHGGIITASYDDRTAEARYQFEDCKFWPDLSLSGVAAIANSGEESDSYVLNATVSGRHSGQIAYSYNYAAETWSLSGTWDGQPTGLTRLSP
;
A
#
# COMPACT_ATOMS: atom_id res chain seq x y z
N MET A 1 56.62 -48.86 -30.39
CA MET A 1 55.83 -50.06 -30.07
C MET A 1 54.42 -49.63 -29.66
N PRO A 2 53.37 -50.40 -29.97
CA PRO A 2 52.19 -49.84 -30.65
C PRO A 2 50.85 -50.03 -29.90
N TYR A 3 49.77 -49.43 -30.45
CA TYR A 3 48.33 -49.70 -30.23
C TYR A 3 47.76 -49.34 -28.82
N LYS A 4 46.58 -48.74 -28.65
CA LYS A 4 45.28 -48.93 -29.33
C LYS A 4 44.42 -47.66 -29.35
N GLY A 5 43.75 -47.44 -30.48
CA GLY A 5 42.64 -46.49 -30.59
C GLY A 5 41.35 -47.01 -29.95
N SER A 6 40.54 -46.09 -29.43
CA SER A 6 39.13 -46.31 -29.10
C SER A 6 38.29 -45.28 -29.86
N ALA A 7 37.36 -45.78 -30.66
CA ALA A 7 36.39 -45.01 -31.39
C ALA A 7 35.40 -44.35 -30.42
N MET A 8 35.30 -43.02 -30.47
CA MET A 8 34.31 -42.26 -29.71
C MET A 8 32.99 -42.30 -30.51
N ARG A 9 31.99 -43.00 -29.94
CA ARG A 9 30.63 -43.05 -30.48
C ARG A 9 29.95 -41.71 -30.20
N TYR A 10 29.65 -40.95 -31.25
CA TYR A 10 28.71 -39.84 -31.17
C TYR A 10 27.32 -40.43 -30.91
N SER A 11 26.83 -40.29 -29.67
CA SER A 11 25.42 -40.53 -29.36
C SER A 11 24.69 -39.23 -29.65
N LEU A 12 23.94 -39.23 -30.76
CA LEU A 12 23.01 -38.17 -31.12
C LEU A 12 21.86 -38.20 -30.10
N ALA A 13 21.92 -37.33 -29.08
CA ALA A 13 20.79 -37.11 -28.18
C ALA A 13 19.73 -36.32 -28.97
N ILE A 14 18.69 -37.02 -29.41
CA ILE A 14 17.47 -36.40 -29.93
C ILE A 14 16.79 -35.77 -28.71
N ALA A 15 16.90 -34.45 -28.58
CA ALA A 15 16.05 -33.67 -27.69
C ALA A 15 14.62 -33.78 -28.22
N VAL A 16 13.80 -34.59 -27.55
CA VAL A 16 12.36 -34.57 -27.75
C VAL A 16 11.86 -33.33 -27.00
N SER A 17 11.73 -32.22 -27.73
CA SER A 17 10.90 -31.10 -27.28
C SER A 17 9.48 -31.64 -27.16
N LEU A 18 8.99 -31.88 -25.94
CA LEU A 18 7.56 -32.01 -25.72
C LEU A 18 6.95 -30.65 -26.06
N LEU A 19 6.36 -30.54 -27.25
CA LEU A 19 5.38 -29.50 -27.53
C LEU A 19 4.21 -29.74 -26.57
N ALA A 20 4.08 -28.87 -25.58
CA ALA A 20 2.84 -28.78 -24.80
C ALA A 20 1.70 -28.57 -25.81
N ALA A 21 0.72 -29.47 -25.82
CA ALA A 21 -0.52 -29.20 -26.53
C ALA A 21 -1.13 -27.93 -25.91
N PRO A 22 -1.69 -27.00 -26.70
CA PRO A 22 -2.49 -25.92 -26.12
C PRO A 22 -3.55 -26.56 -25.22
N GLY A 23 -3.55 -26.17 -23.93
CA GLY A 23 -4.52 -26.66 -22.97
C GLY A 23 -5.93 -26.44 -23.53
N ALA A 24 -6.80 -27.44 -23.41
CA ALA A 24 -8.20 -27.26 -23.77
C ALA A 24 -8.76 -26.08 -22.94
N ALA A 25 -9.51 -25.19 -23.58
CA ALA A 25 -10.19 -24.09 -22.87
C ALA A 25 -11.02 -24.66 -21.71
N ASP A 26 -10.86 -24.09 -20.52
CA ASP A 26 -11.69 -24.43 -19.38
C ASP A 26 -13.08 -23.82 -19.57
N THR A 27 -14.11 -24.41 -18.96
CA THR A 27 -15.39 -23.72 -18.81
C THR A 27 -15.15 -22.45 -18.01
N GLY A 28 -15.33 -21.30 -18.66
CA GLY A 28 -15.04 -19.99 -18.07
C GLY A 28 -16.01 -19.63 -16.96
N LEU A 29 -15.60 -18.66 -16.13
CA LEU A 29 -16.38 -18.21 -14.98
C LEU A 29 -17.77 -17.72 -15.39
N ILE A 30 -17.89 -16.99 -16.51
CA ILE A 30 -19.17 -16.48 -17.02
C ILE A 30 -20.22 -17.58 -17.23
N ASP A 31 -19.80 -18.75 -17.75
CA ASP A 31 -20.69 -19.90 -17.95
C ASP A 31 -21.02 -20.59 -16.62
N ARG A 32 -20.08 -20.56 -15.66
CA ARG A 32 -20.21 -21.21 -14.35
C ARG A 32 -21.13 -20.46 -13.39
N VAL A 33 -21.24 -19.14 -13.55
CA VAL A 33 -22.12 -18.29 -12.74
C VAL A 33 -23.46 -18.01 -13.41
N ALA A 34 -23.77 -18.66 -14.54
CA ALA A 34 -24.98 -18.41 -15.32
C ALA A 34 -26.29 -18.65 -14.54
N ASP A 35 -26.25 -19.51 -13.52
CA ASP A 35 -27.38 -19.81 -12.63
C ASP A 35 -27.36 -18.98 -11.33
N LEU A 36 -26.39 -18.08 -11.16
CA LEU A 36 -26.31 -17.15 -10.03
C LEU A 36 -26.91 -15.79 -10.40
N ASP A 37 -27.40 -15.07 -9.39
CA ASP A 37 -27.84 -13.70 -9.56
C ASP A 37 -26.61 -12.78 -9.66
N LEU A 38 -26.43 -12.18 -10.84
CA LEU A 38 -25.39 -11.19 -11.11
C LEU A 38 -25.96 -9.78 -11.05
N VAL A 39 -25.30 -8.92 -10.29
CA VAL A 39 -25.62 -7.49 -10.15
C VAL A 39 -24.35 -6.65 -10.38
N PRO A 40 -24.44 -5.37 -10.76
CA PRO A 40 -23.28 -4.48 -10.68
C PRO A 40 -22.75 -4.44 -9.24
N CYS A 41 -21.42 -4.47 -9.07
CA CYS A 41 -20.81 -4.30 -7.75
C CYS A 41 -21.05 -2.87 -7.21
N GLU A 42 -21.17 -2.74 -5.89
CA GLU A 42 -21.32 -1.42 -5.25
C GLU A 42 -19.99 -0.65 -5.18
N LEU A 43 -18.87 -1.38 -5.03
CA LEU A 43 -17.54 -0.81 -4.78
C LEU A 43 -16.58 -0.92 -5.98
N SER A 44 -17.03 -1.44 -7.12
CA SER A 44 -16.22 -1.52 -8.35
C SER A 44 -17.07 -1.60 -9.62
N ALA A 45 -16.43 -1.43 -10.78
CA ALA A 45 -17.06 -1.54 -12.09
C ALA A 45 -17.36 -3.00 -12.52
N LEU A 46 -17.11 -3.98 -11.66
CA LEU A 46 -17.27 -5.41 -11.92
C LEU A 46 -18.72 -5.90 -11.76
N SER A 47 -18.93 -7.18 -12.09
CA SER A 47 -20.17 -7.90 -11.76
C SER A 47 -19.99 -8.63 -10.43
N CYS A 48 -20.96 -8.49 -9.52
CA CYS A 48 -20.97 -9.13 -8.23
C CYS A 48 -22.05 -10.21 -8.16
N THR A 49 -21.81 -11.19 -7.29
CA THR A 49 -22.82 -12.16 -6.85
C THR A 49 -22.69 -12.41 -5.36
N THR A 50 -23.79 -12.72 -4.70
CA THR A 50 -23.84 -12.87 -3.24
C THR A 50 -24.34 -14.28 -2.89
N LEU A 51 -23.63 -14.94 -1.97
CA LEU A 51 -24.05 -16.21 -1.40
C LEU A 51 -24.48 -16.03 0.05
N THR A 52 -25.66 -16.54 0.37
CA THR A 52 -26.11 -16.71 1.75
C THR A 52 -25.51 -17.99 2.32
N LEU A 53 -24.61 -17.83 3.28
CA LEU A 53 -23.80 -18.89 3.89
C LEU A 53 -24.09 -19.01 5.39
N PRO A 54 -23.73 -20.12 6.05
CA PRO A 54 -23.87 -20.24 7.50
C PRO A 54 -23.09 -19.15 8.23
N LEU A 55 -23.68 -18.51 9.24
CA LEU A 55 -22.95 -17.58 10.12
C LEU A 55 -21.82 -18.31 10.87
N ASP A 56 -21.99 -19.59 11.17
CA ASP A 56 -20.92 -20.43 11.70
C ASP A 56 -20.87 -21.76 10.93
N HIS A 57 -19.87 -21.91 10.07
CA HIS A 57 -19.61 -23.15 9.32
C HIS A 57 -19.29 -24.35 10.22
N ARG A 58 -18.91 -24.12 11.49
CA ARG A 58 -18.64 -25.20 12.45
C ARG A 58 -19.95 -25.75 13.00
N ALA A 59 -20.95 -24.89 13.24
CA ALA A 59 -22.27 -25.27 13.71
C ALA A 59 -23.23 -25.68 12.59
N ASN A 60 -23.11 -25.07 11.40
CA ASN A 60 -23.99 -25.25 10.25
C ASN A 60 -25.49 -25.12 10.60
N ASP A 61 -25.83 -24.13 11.44
CA ASP A 61 -27.22 -23.81 11.78
C ASP A 61 -27.89 -23.07 10.61
N PRO A 62 -28.88 -23.68 9.92
CA PRO A 62 -29.52 -23.05 8.76
C PRO A 62 -30.40 -21.84 9.12
N SER A 63 -30.64 -21.57 10.41
CA SER A 63 -31.37 -20.40 10.87
C SER A 63 -30.49 -19.16 11.10
N LYS A 64 -29.16 -19.33 11.04
CA LYS A 64 -28.19 -18.25 11.21
C LYS A 64 -27.28 -18.18 9.99
N THR A 65 -27.44 -17.13 9.21
CA THR A 65 -26.73 -16.94 7.95
C THR A 65 -26.02 -15.60 7.90
N ILE A 66 -25.11 -15.49 6.94
CA ILE A 66 -24.38 -14.29 6.56
C ILE A 66 -24.33 -14.24 5.04
N ASP A 67 -24.41 -13.04 4.47
CA ASP A 67 -24.29 -12.86 3.02
C ASP A 67 -22.85 -12.46 2.69
N ILE A 68 -22.24 -13.17 1.74
CA ILE A 68 -20.87 -12.90 1.28
C ILE A 68 -20.90 -12.60 -0.21
N THR A 69 -20.38 -11.42 -0.56
CA THR A 69 -20.37 -10.89 -1.92
C THR A 69 -19.01 -11.11 -2.58
N PHE A 70 -19.03 -11.55 -3.83
CA PHE A 70 -17.84 -11.84 -4.65
C PHE A 70 -17.85 -10.97 -5.90
N ALA A 71 -16.75 -10.26 -6.17
CA ALA A 71 -16.57 -9.49 -7.40
C ALA A 71 -15.90 -10.35 -8.48
N LEU A 72 -16.49 -10.33 -9.67
CA LEU A 72 -16.14 -11.22 -10.78
C LEU A 72 -15.60 -10.39 -11.96
N SER A 73 -14.34 -10.61 -12.28
CA SER A 73 -13.72 -10.15 -13.53
C SER A 73 -13.66 -11.32 -14.50
N PHE A 74 -14.39 -11.22 -15.62
CA PHE A 74 -14.43 -12.26 -16.64
C PHE A 74 -13.29 -12.08 -17.64
N ALA A 75 -12.65 -13.20 -18.02
CA ALA A 75 -11.70 -13.21 -19.11
C ALA A 75 -12.36 -12.70 -20.40
N SER A 76 -11.77 -11.68 -21.04
CA SER A 76 -12.42 -11.02 -22.19
C SER A 76 -12.28 -11.77 -23.53
N VAL A 77 -11.42 -12.79 -23.60
CA VAL A 77 -11.21 -13.61 -24.81
C VAL A 77 -11.63 -15.07 -24.59
N GLU A 78 -10.87 -15.82 -23.80
CA GLU A 78 -11.16 -17.20 -23.40
C GLU A 78 -10.62 -17.44 -22.00
N SER A 79 -11.30 -18.23 -21.17
CA SER A 79 -10.78 -18.57 -19.85
C SER A 79 -9.76 -19.70 -19.90
N ARG A 80 -8.60 -19.47 -19.30
CA ARG A 80 -7.56 -20.48 -19.03
C ARG A 80 -7.50 -20.91 -17.57
N GLY A 81 -8.40 -20.40 -16.75
CA GLY A 81 -8.48 -20.70 -15.34
C GLY A 81 -9.12 -19.56 -14.56
N ILE A 82 -9.47 -19.89 -13.32
CA ILE A 82 -10.02 -18.96 -12.34
C ILE A 82 -8.95 -18.71 -11.29
N LEU A 83 -8.65 -17.45 -11.03
CA LEU A 83 -7.78 -16.96 -9.97
C LEU A 83 -8.63 -16.38 -8.85
N PHE A 84 -8.55 -16.97 -7.66
CA PHE A 84 -9.07 -16.32 -6.46
C PHE A 84 -8.01 -15.36 -5.92
N PHE A 85 -8.38 -14.10 -5.80
CA PHE A 85 -7.51 -13.02 -5.40
C PHE A 85 -7.84 -12.61 -3.97
N PHE A 86 -6.92 -12.91 -3.04
CA PHE A 86 -7.04 -12.55 -1.64
C PHE A 86 -6.15 -11.35 -1.37
N VAL A 87 -6.80 -10.19 -1.20
CA VAL A 87 -6.11 -8.98 -0.72
C VAL A 87 -5.59 -9.19 0.71
N GLY A 88 -4.58 -8.39 1.05
CA GLY A 88 -3.93 -8.42 2.35
C GLY A 88 -4.65 -7.61 3.43
N GLY A 89 -3.84 -7.07 4.35
CA GLY A 89 -4.29 -6.42 5.56
C GLY A 89 -3.94 -7.27 6.79
N PRO A 90 -4.88 -8.03 7.41
CA PRO A 90 -6.26 -8.28 7.00
C PRO A 90 -7.15 -7.02 7.03
N GLY A 91 -8.40 -7.12 6.59
CA GLY A 91 -9.31 -5.96 6.56
C GLY A 91 -9.31 -5.19 5.24
N GLY A 92 -8.48 -5.55 4.26
CA GLY A 92 -8.61 -5.03 2.90
C GLY A 92 -9.87 -5.57 2.20
N SER A 93 -10.50 -4.75 1.35
CA SER A 93 -11.59 -5.19 0.46
C SER A 93 -11.06 -5.50 -0.94
N GLY A 94 -11.19 -6.76 -1.36
CA GLY A 94 -10.94 -7.17 -2.74
C GLY A 94 -11.95 -6.55 -3.71
N LEU A 95 -13.19 -6.35 -3.29
CA LEU A 95 -14.23 -5.74 -4.11
C LEU A 95 -13.89 -4.29 -4.47
N ALA A 96 -13.45 -3.49 -3.48
CA ALA A 96 -13.10 -2.08 -3.67
C ALA A 96 -11.76 -1.89 -4.40
N SER A 97 -10.79 -2.78 -4.18
CA SER A 97 -9.48 -2.67 -4.82
C SER A 97 -9.42 -3.23 -6.24
N ALA A 98 -10.47 -3.91 -6.71
CA ALA A 98 -10.46 -4.58 -8.01
C ALA A 98 -10.14 -3.63 -9.17
N ASP A 99 -10.73 -2.42 -9.16
CA ASP A 99 -10.56 -1.44 -10.23
C ASP A 99 -9.15 -0.81 -10.23
N SER A 100 -8.43 -0.82 -9.10
CA SER A 100 -7.03 -0.39 -9.06
C SER A 100 -6.05 -1.49 -9.48
N TYR A 101 -6.36 -2.76 -9.19
CA TYR A 101 -5.49 -3.90 -9.55
C TYR A 101 -5.59 -4.29 -11.03
N LEU A 102 -6.79 -4.34 -11.61
CA LEU A 102 -6.96 -4.86 -12.97
C LEU A 102 -6.12 -4.10 -14.03
N PRO A 103 -6.03 -2.76 -14.00
CA PRO A 103 -5.18 -2.02 -14.94
C PRO A 103 -3.67 -2.20 -14.71
N SER A 104 -3.26 -2.67 -13.53
CA SER A 104 -1.84 -2.84 -13.18
C SER A 104 -1.25 -4.18 -13.67
N PHE A 105 -2.12 -5.14 -14.01
CA PHE A 105 -1.70 -6.43 -14.56
C PHE A 105 -1.38 -6.36 -16.06
N ASP A 106 -0.53 -7.28 -16.53
CA ASP A 106 -0.31 -7.47 -17.98
C ASP A 106 -1.65 -7.76 -18.66
N GLU A 107 -1.94 -7.05 -19.76
CA GLU A 107 -3.22 -7.12 -20.47
C GLU A 107 -3.63 -8.57 -20.81
N LYS A 108 -2.65 -9.44 -21.10
CA LYS A 108 -2.93 -10.86 -21.38
C LYS A 108 -3.51 -11.62 -20.18
N LEU A 109 -3.23 -11.20 -18.96
CA LEU A 109 -3.80 -11.85 -17.78
C LEU A 109 -5.30 -11.61 -17.74
N VAL A 110 -5.74 -10.36 -17.83
CA VAL A 110 -7.16 -9.99 -17.80
C VAL A 110 -7.91 -10.52 -19.03
N GLN A 111 -7.23 -10.65 -20.17
CA GLN A 111 -7.83 -11.25 -21.37
C GLN A 111 -8.11 -12.75 -21.25
N TYR A 112 -7.32 -13.49 -20.45
CA TYR A 112 -7.33 -14.96 -20.47
C TYR A 112 -7.53 -15.64 -19.11
N THR A 113 -7.63 -14.89 -18.02
CA THR A 113 -7.81 -15.40 -16.65
C THR A 113 -9.06 -14.77 -16.06
N ASP A 114 -9.99 -15.60 -15.60
CA ASP A 114 -11.08 -15.11 -14.77
C ASP A 114 -10.54 -14.81 -13.37
N ILE A 115 -10.88 -13.66 -12.80
CA ILE A 115 -10.42 -13.26 -11.47
C ILE A 115 -11.63 -13.07 -10.57
N VAL A 116 -11.60 -13.68 -9.38
CA VAL A 116 -12.59 -13.51 -8.34
C VAL A 116 -11.92 -12.78 -7.19
N PHE A 117 -12.32 -11.54 -6.98
CA PHE A 117 -11.91 -10.75 -5.82
C PHE A 117 -12.84 -11.08 -4.66
N VAL A 118 -12.23 -11.29 -3.48
CA VAL A 118 -12.91 -11.82 -2.31
C VAL A 118 -12.80 -10.83 -1.16
N ASP A 119 -13.95 -10.47 -0.60
CA ASP A 119 -14.03 -9.86 0.72
C ASP A 119 -14.17 -10.96 1.77
N GLN A 120 -13.45 -10.80 2.88
CA GLN A 120 -13.56 -11.69 4.02
C GLN A 120 -14.73 -11.24 4.89
N ARG A 121 -15.20 -12.12 5.77
CA ARG A 121 -16.16 -11.71 6.81
C ARG A 121 -15.59 -10.52 7.57
N GLY A 122 -16.40 -9.48 7.75
CA GLY A 122 -15.95 -8.25 8.37
C GLY A 122 -15.39 -7.21 7.39
N THR A 123 -15.29 -7.50 6.09
CA THR A 123 -14.97 -6.52 5.05
C THR A 123 -16.10 -6.40 4.03
N GLY A 124 -16.06 -5.36 3.21
CA GLY A 124 -17.04 -5.12 2.16
C GLY A 124 -18.31 -4.40 2.63
N PRO A 125 -19.28 -4.19 1.72
CA PRO A 125 -20.39 -3.28 1.94
C PRO A 125 -21.44 -3.79 2.94
N ASP A 126 -21.63 -5.11 3.05
CA ASP A 126 -22.74 -5.68 3.82
C ASP A 126 -22.44 -5.80 5.32
N HIS A 127 -21.20 -6.18 5.65
CA HIS A 127 -20.79 -6.56 7.01
C HIS A 127 -19.40 -6.00 7.39
N GLY A 128 -18.99 -4.92 6.72
CA GLY A 128 -17.72 -4.24 6.94
C GLY A 128 -17.59 -3.70 8.37
N LEU A 129 -16.50 -4.07 9.06
CA LEU A 129 -16.19 -3.63 10.41
C LEU A 129 -15.18 -2.48 10.36
N ALA A 130 -15.67 -1.26 10.60
CA ALA A 130 -14.85 -0.06 10.69
C ALA A 130 -15.06 0.65 12.04
N CYS A 131 -14.03 1.34 12.52
CA CYS A 131 -14.11 2.23 13.66
C CYS A 131 -13.20 3.46 13.48
N PRO A 132 -13.39 4.23 12.39
CA PRO A 132 -12.45 5.28 11.98
C PRO A 132 -12.24 6.35 13.06
N VAL A 133 -13.26 6.69 13.86
CA VAL A 133 -13.12 7.67 14.94
C VAL A 133 -12.23 7.12 16.05
N ALA A 134 -12.50 5.93 16.57
CA ALA A 134 -11.66 5.30 17.59
C ALA A 134 -10.23 5.05 17.08
N GLN A 135 -10.08 4.60 15.83
CA GLN A 135 -8.80 4.31 15.19
C GLN A 135 -7.91 5.56 15.10
N SER A 136 -8.45 6.66 14.58
CA SER A 136 -7.71 7.93 14.43
C SER A 136 -7.18 8.46 15.77
N VAL A 137 -7.93 8.32 16.86
CA VAL A 137 -7.50 8.69 18.21
C VAL A 137 -6.35 7.79 18.70
N PHE A 138 -6.41 6.49 18.43
CA PHE A 138 -5.38 5.53 18.84
C PHE A 138 -4.07 5.68 18.06
N ASP A 139 -4.16 5.88 16.75
CA ASP A 139 -2.99 6.00 15.87
C ASP A 139 -2.20 7.29 16.08
N THR A 140 -2.89 8.37 16.43
CA THR A 140 -2.24 9.66 16.74
C THR A 140 -1.75 9.76 18.18
N ALA A 141 -2.18 8.87 19.07
CA ALA A 141 -1.79 8.88 20.47
C ALA A 141 -0.27 8.69 20.63
N PRO A 142 0.40 9.48 21.50
CA PRO A 142 1.76 9.17 21.92
C PRO A 142 1.77 7.78 22.57
N ALA A 143 2.60 6.87 22.06
CA ALA A 143 2.87 5.58 22.73
C ALA A 143 4.36 5.50 23.02
N ASP A 144 4.76 6.05 24.15
CA ASP A 144 6.13 5.91 24.67
C ASP A 144 6.15 4.76 25.67
N LEU A 145 7.06 3.79 25.46
CA LEU A 145 7.31 2.69 26.39
C LEU A 145 7.69 3.15 27.80
N ALA A 146 8.08 4.42 27.97
CA ALA A 146 8.33 5.05 29.26
C ALA A 146 7.04 5.32 30.08
N ASP A 147 5.86 5.36 29.45
CA ASP A 147 4.56 5.53 30.11
C ASP A 147 3.60 4.35 29.82
N PRO A 148 3.86 3.17 30.41
CA PRO A 148 3.04 1.99 30.17
C PRO A 148 1.60 2.15 30.66
N GLU A 149 1.33 3.00 31.66
CA GLU A 149 -0.04 3.22 32.15
C GLU A 149 -0.89 3.94 31.10
N ALA A 150 -0.36 5.02 30.49
CA ALA A 150 -1.04 5.73 29.41
C ALA A 150 -1.27 4.83 28.19
N MET A 151 -0.30 3.99 27.82
CA MET A 151 -0.44 3.07 26.69
C MET A 151 -1.53 2.02 26.91
N LEU A 152 -1.57 1.39 28.09
CA LEU A 152 -2.60 0.41 28.42
C LEU A 152 -3.98 1.08 28.51
N ALA A 153 -4.06 2.31 29.03
CA ALA A 153 -5.29 3.08 29.05
C ALA A 153 -5.79 3.43 27.63
N ALA A 154 -4.88 3.80 26.72
CA ALA A 154 -5.18 4.07 25.32
C ALA A 154 -5.69 2.80 24.61
N ALA A 155 -5.02 1.66 24.78
CA ALA A 155 -5.46 0.39 24.18
C ALA A 155 -6.83 -0.06 24.70
N LYS A 156 -7.08 0.02 26.02
CA LYS A 156 -8.41 -0.28 26.60
C LYS A 156 -9.51 0.64 26.07
N THR A 157 -9.19 1.93 25.95
CA THR A 157 -10.11 2.94 25.42
C THR A 157 -10.42 2.65 23.96
N PHE A 158 -9.39 2.38 23.15
CA PHE A 158 -9.55 2.00 21.75
C PHE A 158 -10.43 0.76 21.58
N VAL A 159 -10.15 -0.34 22.28
CA VAL A 159 -10.98 -1.56 22.13
C VAL A 159 -12.43 -1.30 22.52
N ARG A 160 -12.67 -0.57 23.63
CA ARG A 160 -14.04 -0.20 24.04
C ARG A 160 -14.73 0.66 22.99
N ASP A 161 -14.06 1.72 22.53
CA ASP A 161 -14.67 2.70 21.64
C ASP A 161 -14.85 2.12 20.24
N CYS A 162 -13.89 1.33 19.74
CA CYS A 162 -13.98 0.65 18.46
C CYS A 162 -15.10 -0.41 18.45
N THR A 163 -15.23 -1.21 19.52
CA THR A 163 -16.34 -2.19 19.64
C THR A 163 -17.70 -1.53 19.71
N GLN A 164 -17.80 -0.39 20.40
CA GLN A 164 -19.01 0.40 20.43
C GLN A 164 -19.31 1.08 19.08
N GLU A 165 -18.30 1.57 18.38
CA GLU A 165 -18.44 2.29 17.11
C GLU A 165 -18.87 1.36 15.97
N MET A 166 -18.31 0.14 15.89
CA MET A 166 -18.68 -0.83 14.85
C MET A 166 -20.02 -1.53 15.11
N ASP A 167 -20.54 -1.52 16.35
CA ASP A 167 -21.85 -2.10 16.75
C ASP A 167 -22.12 -3.52 16.20
N ALA A 168 -21.13 -4.42 16.30
CA ALA A 168 -21.13 -5.72 15.63
C ALA A 168 -20.85 -6.92 16.57
N ASP A 169 -21.19 -6.81 17.85
CA ASP A 169 -20.88 -7.83 18.88
C ASP A 169 -21.33 -9.25 18.51
N ASP A 170 -22.45 -9.40 17.80
CA ASP A 170 -23.00 -10.69 17.36
C ASP A 170 -22.22 -11.33 16.19
N LEU A 171 -21.49 -10.52 15.40
CA LEU A 171 -20.71 -10.97 14.25
C LEU A 171 -19.26 -11.29 14.63
N LEU A 172 -18.67 -10.54 15.56
CA LEU A 172 -17.26 -10.68 15.98
C LEU A 172 -16.77 -12.11 16.28
N PRO A 173 -17.55 -13.01 16.91
CA PRO A 173 -17.11 -14.40 17.14
C PRO A 173 -16.87 -15.22 15.86
N PHE A 174 -17.32 -14.72 14.71
CA PHE A 174 -17.33 -15.42 13.42
C PHE A 174 -16.49 -14.71 12.36
N VAL A 175 -15.78 -13.65 12.74
CA VAL A 175 -14.79 -12.95 11.91
C VAL A 175 -13.42 -13.55 12.20
N ASP A 176 -13.17 -14.70 11.58
CA ASP A 176 -11.91 -15.44 11.68
C ASP A 176 -11.52 -16.04 10.31
N SER A 177 -10.22 -16.32 10.12
CA SER A 177 -9.68 -16.89 8.86
C SER A 177 -10.38 -18.19 8.44
N ASP A 178 -10.72 -19.03 9.41
CA ASP A 178 -11.23 -20.38 9.20
C ASP A 178 -12.68 -20.36 8.67
N GLN A 179 -13.50 -19.42 9.12
CA GLN A 179 -14.83 -19.15 8.56
C GLN A 179 -14.73 -18.62 7.12
N ALA A 180 -13.88 -17.61 6.90
CA ALA A 180 -13.75 -16.96 5.60
C ALA A 180 -13.19 -17.91 4.52
N ILE A 181 -12.22 -18.78 4.86
CA ILE A 181 -11.72 -19.83 3.95
C ILE A 181 -12.85 -20.76 3.50
N ARG A 182 -13.80 -21.08 4.39
CA ARG A 182 -14.96 -21.92 4.05
C ARG A 182 -16.00 -21.21 3.20
N ASP A 183 -16.12 -19.89 3.31
CA ASP A 183 -16.96 -19.12 2.39
C ASP A 183 -16.45 -19.21 0.95
N VAL A 184 -15.14 -19.05 0.78
CA VAL A 184 -14.48 -19.15 -0.53
C VAL A 184 -14.62 -20.56 -1.11
N GLU A 185 -14.50 -21.60 -0.29
CA GLU A 185 -14.73 -22.96 -0.75
C GLU A 185 -16.20 -23.21 -1.12
N ALA A 186 -17.14 -22.69 -0.35
CA ALA A 186 -18.56 -22.78 -0.68
C ALA A 186 -18.86 -22.09 -2.03
N PHE A 187 -18.24 -20.94 -2.29
CA PHE A 187 -18.34 -20.27 -3.59
C PHE A 187 -17.76 -21.11 -4.73
N ARG A 188 -16.54 -21.66 -4.58
CA ARG A 188 -15.95 -22.55 -5.58
C ARG A 188 -16.86 -23.73 -5.91
N GLN A 189 -17.47 -24.34 -4.89
CA GLN A 189 -18.41 -25.45 -5.05
C GLN A 189 -19.69 -25.01 -5.78
N ALA A 190 -20.24 -23.84 -5.44
CA ALA A 190 -21.45 -23.30 -6.07
C ALA A 190 -21.27 -23.07 -7.58
N ILE A 191 -20.10 -22.56 -8.00
CA ILE A 191 -19.76 -22.37 -9.43
C ILE A 191 -19.23 -23.66 -10.10
N GLY A 192 -19.17 -24.76 -9.35
CA GLY A 192 -18.70 -26.07 -9.83
C GLY A 192 -17.25 -26.08 -10.35
N ALA A 193 -16.42 -25.11 -9.95
CA ALA A 193 -15.05 -24.96 -10.45
C ALA A 193 -14.15 -26.07 -9.89
N PRO A 194 -13.59 -26.99 -10.70
CA PRO A 194 -12.90 -28.17 -10.17
C PRO A 194 -11.62 -27.81 -9.41
N LYS A 195 -10.80 -26.91 -9.97
CA LYS A 195 -9.57 -26.39 -9.35
C LYS A 195 -9.39 -24.91 -9.70
N VAL A 196 -8.84 -24.15 -8.78
CA VAL A 196 -8.57 -22.71 -8.93
C VAL A 196 -7.11 -22.38 -8.62
N TRP A 197 -6.61 -21.29 -9.20
CA TRP A 197 -5.39 -20.66 -8.73
C TRP A 197 -5.72 -19.82 -7.50
N LEU A 198 -4.79 -19.77 -6.55
CA LEU A 198 -4.87 -18.89 -5.39
C LEU A 198 -3.76 -17.85 -5.52
N TYR A 199 -4.11 -16.58 -5.49
CA TYR A 199 -3.16 -15.49 -5.25
C TYR A 199 -3.47 -14.88 -3.89
N GLY A 200 -2.45 -14.78 -3.06
CA GLY A 200 -2.52 -14.07 -1.80
C GLY A 200 -1.46 -12.99 -1.74
N GLU A 201 -1.86 -11.80 -1.32
CA GLU A 201 -0.98 -10.67 -1.05
C GLU A 201 -0.85 -10.46 0.46
N SER A 202 0.36 -10.33 1.01
CA SER A 202 0.57 -10.01 2.43
C SER A 202 -0.16 -11.00 3.35
N TYR A 203 -1.04 -10.56 4.26
CA TYR A 203 -1.95 -11.45 5.01
C TYR A 203 -2.71 -12.45 4.12
N GLY A 204 -3.08 -12.07 2.90
CA GLY A 204 -3.69 -12.95 1.90
C GLY A 204 -2.84 -14.18 1.60
N THR A 205 -1.52 -14.14 1.82
CA THR A 205 -0.65 -15.32 1.76
C THR A 205 -0.91 -16.31 2.89
N GLN A 206 -1.21 -15.84 4.11
CA GLN A 206 -1.64 -16.70 5.21
C GLN A 206 -2.99 -17.34 4.87
N PHE A 207 -3.93 -16.56 4.31
CA PHE A 207 -5.22 -17.05 3.85
C PHE A 207 -5.08 -18.12 2.75
N ALA A 208 -4.30 -17.85 1.71
CA ALA A 208 -4.05 -18.77 0.59
C ALA A 208 -3.41 -20.09 1.05
N GLN A 209 -2.39 -20.01 1.93
CA GLN A 209 -1.77 -21.20 2.53
C GLN A 209 -2.77 -22.01 3.37
N GLY A 210 -3.64 -21.33 4.12
CA GLY A 210 -4.72 -21.95 4.90
C GLY A 210 -5.72 -22.69 4.00
N TYR A 211 -6.23 -22.02 2.96
CA TYR A 211 -7.13 -22.62 1.98
C TYR A 211 -6.49 -23.84 1.30
N ALA A 212 -5.25 -23.71 0.83
CA ALA A 212 -4.55 -24.79 0.14
C ALA A 212 -4.24 -25.99 1.05
N THR A 213 -4.12 -25.76 2.36
CA THR A 213 -3.95 -26.82 3.36
C THR A 213 -5.25 -27.54 3.65
N LEU A 214 -6.38 -26.82 3.75
CA LEU A 214 -7.69 -27.40 4.02
C LEU A 214 -8.31 -28.08 2.79
N TYR A 215 -8.06 -27.56 1.59
CA TYR A 215 -8.67 -28.00 0.33
C TYR A 215 -7.63 -28.25 -0.77
N PRO A 216 -6.60 -29.09 -0.56
CA PRO A 216 -5.51 -29.29 -1.54
C PRO A 216 -6.00 -29.82 -2.89
N GLU A 217 -7.09 -30.58 -2.91
CA GLU A 217 -7.69 -31.12 -4.14
C GLU A 217 -8.38 -30.05 -5.00
N ALA A 218 -8.71 -28.90 -4.41
CA ALA A 218 -9.32 -27.76 -5.10
C ALA A 218 -8.28 -26.80 -5.71
N VAL A 219 -6.99 -27.06 -5.54
CA VAL A 219 -5.92 -26.14 -5.92
C VAL A 219 -5.25 -26.55 -7.23
N ARG A 220 -5.18 -25.60 -8.17
CA ARG A 220 -4.40 -25.68 -9.41
C ARG A 220 -2.97 -25.21 -9.21
N GLY A 221 -2.77 -24.18 -8.40
CA GLY A 221 -1.49 -23.64 -7.98
C GLY A 221 -1.67 -22.47 -7.02
N VAL A 222 -0.60 -22.12 -6.32
CA VAL A 222 -0.59 -21.09 -5.27
C VAL A 222 0.47 -20.06 -5.59
N ILE A 223 0.12 -18.79 -5.49
CA ILE A 223 1.01 -17.64 -5.63
C ILE A 223 0.93 -16.85 -4.32
N LEU A 224 2.06 -16.68 -3.65
CA LEU A 224 2.18 -15.99 -2.37
C LEU A 224 3.11 -14.80 -2.55
N ASP A 225 2.61 -13.57 -2.42
CA ASP A 225 3.38 -12.34 -2.63
C ASP A 225 3.43 -11.49 -1.36
N GLY A 226 4.62 -11.27 -0.80
CA GLY A 226 4.79 -10.77 0.57
C GLY A 226 4.36 -11.83 1.58
N VAL A 227 5.23 -12.82 1.81
CA VAL A 227 4.84 -14.09 2.45
C VAL A 227 4.85 -14.03 3.98
N VAL A 228 3.72 -14.39 4.58
CA VAL A 228 3.59 -14.66 6.02
C VAL A 228 3.99 -16.10 6.32
N ASP A 229 4.93 -16.26 7.26
CA ASP A 229 5.30 -17.56 7.82
C ASP A 229 4.31 -17.99 8.90
N LEU A 230 3.49 -19.01 8.60
CA LEU A 230 2.47 -19.53 9.52
C LEU A 230 3.03 -20.12 10.82
N THR A 231 4.32 -20.44 10.87
CA THR A 231 4.96 -21.10 12.02
C THR A 231 5.34 -20.12 13.13
N LEU A 232 5.40 -18.82 12.84
CA LEU A 232 5.70 -17.79 13.82
C LEU A 232 4.49 -17.58 14.72
N ASP A 233 4.75 -17.53 16.04
CA ASP A 233 3.80 -16.98 17.00
C ASP A 233 3.77 -15.45 16.91
N ALA A 234 2.92 -14.82 17.71
CA ALA A 234 2.78 -13.36 17.69
C ALA A 234 4.15 -12.70 17.96
N GLU A 235 4.84 -13.09 19.03
CA GLU A 235 6.13 -12.52 19.39
C GLU A 235 7.13 -12.61 18.23
N GLY A 236 7.32 -13.79 17.65
CA GLY A 236 8.26 -14.02 16.56
C GLY A 236 7.89 -13.26 15.27
N PHE A 237 6.60 -13.15 14.95
CA PHE A 237 6.13 -12.37 13.81
C PHE A 237 6.45 -10.88 14.01
N TYR A 238 6.00 -10.31 15.13
CA TYR A 238 6.19 -8.89 15.46
C TYR A 238 7.67 -8.51 15.63
N ALA A 239 8.48 -9.38 16.23
CA ALA A 239 9.94 -9.21 16.33
C ALA A 239 10.60 -9.15 14.94
N SER A 240 10.22 -10.07 14.05
CA SER A 240 10.85 -10.24 12.75
C SER A 240 10.59 -9.04 11.85
N TYR A 241 9.33 -8.60 11.73
CA TYR A 241 9.02 -7.48 10.86
C TYR A 241 9.50 -6.15 11.44
N THR A 242 9.38 -5.91 12.75
CA THR A 242 9.88 -4.66 13.37
C THR A 242 11.39 -4.48 13.15
N LYS A 243 12.16 -5.58 13.23
CA LYS A 243 13.60 -5.57 12.95
C LYS A 243 13.89 -5.26 11.48
N ALA A 244 13.12 -5.82 10.56
CA ALA A 244 13.27 -5.54 9.13
C ALA A 244 12.95 -4.08 8.83
N ALA A 245 11.84 -3.57 9.36
CA ALA A 245 11.43 -2.18 9.24
C ALA A 245 12.53 -1.21 9.73
N GLU A 246 13.10 -1.43 10.92
CA GLU A 246 14.23 -0.61 11.41
C GLU A 246 15.41 -0.64 10.44
N SER A 247 15.77 -1.83 9.93
CA SER A 247 16.88 -1.96 8.98
C SER A 247 16.61 -1.24 7.65
N ILE A 248 15.36 -1.22 7.16
CA ILE A 248 14.99 -0.55 5.91
C ILE A 248 14.95 0.97 6.13
N LEU A 249 14.49 1.43 7.30
CA LEU A 249 14.52 2.85 7.66
C LEU A 249 15.97 3.39 7.67
N GLU A 250 16.90 2.65 8.27
CA GLU A 250 18.32 3.00 8.25
C GLU A 250 18.90 3.04 6.83
N ARG A 251 18.56 2.05 5.99
CA ARG A 251 18.96 2.04 4.57
C ARG A 251 18.37 3.23 3.81
N THR A 252 17.14 3.63 4.13
CA THR A 252 16.44 4.77 3.53
C THR A 252 17.14 6.08 3.85
N PHE A 253 17.54 6.29 5.11
CA PHE A 253 18.34 7.45 5.50
C PHE A 253 19.70 7.48 4.82
N ALA A 254 20.39 6.34 4.74
CA ALA A 254 21.67 6.24 4.03
C ALA A 254 21.53 6.56 2.53
N ALA A 255 20.44 6.10 1.89
CA ALA A 255 20.19 6.37 0.47
C ALA A 255 19.97 7.85 0.18
N CYS A 256 19.41 8.63 1.12
CA CYS A 256 19.33 10.09 0.98
C CYS A 256 20.71 10.76 0.84
N ALA A 257 21.74 10.24 1.51
CA ALA A 257 23.09 10.80 1.43
C ALA A 257 23.77 10.54 0.06
N GLU A 258 23.36 9.46 -0.62
CA GLU A 258 23.82 9.09 -1.96
C GLU A 258 23.06 9.83 -3.07
N ASP A 259 21.81 10.22 -2.82
CA ASP A 259 21.05 11.07 -3.72
C ASP A 259 21.45 12.55 -3.59
N ALA A 260 21.82 13.19 -4.71
CA ALA A 260 22.35 14.56 -4.70
C ALA A 260 21.30 15.62 -4.32
N ALA A 261 20.04 15.43 -4.70
CA ALA A 261 18.96 16.35 -4.38
C ALA A 261 18.52 16.16 -2.92
N CYS A 262 18.38 14.90 -2.46
CA CYS A 262 18.04 14.62 -1.06
C CYS A 262 19.11 15.17 -0.12
N ARG A 263 20.39 14.87 -0.37
CA ARG A 263 21.51 15.40 0.42
C ARG A 263 21.57 16.93 0.45
N ARG A 264 21.21 17.60 -0.65
CA ARG A 264 21.18 19.08 -0.70
C ARG A 264 20.05 19.64 0.17
N ASP A 265 18.90 18.98 0.14
CA ASP A 265 17.70 19.45 0.81
C ASP A 265 17.72 19.11 2.29
N MET A 266 18.23 17.94 2.67
CA MET A 266 18.38 17.55 4.07
C MET A 266 19.39 18.47 4.79
N PRO A 267 19.02 19.13 5.90
CA PRO A 267 19.91 20.06 6.62
C PRO A 267 21.03 19.38 7.40
N GLY A 268 21.11 18.05 7.35
CA GLY A 268 22.08 17.21 8.04
C GLY A 268 21.94 15.76 7.61
N ASP A 269 22.45 14.83 8.43
CA ASP A 269 22.17 13.41 8.25
C ASP A 269 20.68 13.13 8.47
N ALA A 270 20.05 12.36 7.57
CA ALA A 270 18.60 12.16 7.59
C ALA A 270 18.13 11.45 8.87
N ALA A 271 18.91 10.48 9.38
CA ALA A 271 18.59 9.82 10.64
C ALA A 271 18.66 10.81 11.80
N ALA A 272 19.68 11.67 11.85
CA ALA A 272 19.78 12.70 12.88
C ALA A 272 18.63 13.74 12.82
N VAL A 273 18.17 14.10 11.62
CA VAL A 273 17.00 15.00 11.46
C VAL A 273 15.73 14.34 11.99
N TYR A 274 15.53 13.06 11.68
CA TYR A 274 14.41 12.27 12.22
C TYR A 274 14.48 12.12 13.75
N ASP A 275 15.65 11.77 14.28
CA ASP A 275 15.86 11.58 15.72
C ASP A 275 15.63 12.89 16.49
N THR A 276 16.06 14.03 15.93
CA THR A 276 15.79 15.35 16.53
C THR A 276 14.31 15.69 16.53
N LEU A 277 13.59 15.39 15.45
CA LEU A 277 12.15 15.63 15.34
C LEU A 277 11.38 14.75 16.33
N THR A 278 11.71 13.47 16.40
CA THR A 278 11.05 12.53 17.32
C THR A 278 11.36 12.83 18.78
N GLU A 279 12.60 13.22 19.14
CA GLU A 279 12.94 13.66 20.50
C GLU A 279 12.13 14.88 20.92
N ARG A 280 11.95 15.85 20.01
CA ARG A 280 11.09 17.02 20.26
C ARG A 280 9.63 16.61 20.48
N LEU A 281 9.10 15.71 19.66
CA LEU A 281 7.72 15.24 19.73
C LEU A 281 7.47 14.34 20.96
N ASN A 282 8.50 13.65 21.45
CA ASN A 282 8.40 12.85 22.68
C ASN A 282 8.20 13.73 23.93
N GLN A 283 8.65 14.98 23.90
CA GLN A 283 8.43 15.93 25.00
C GLN A 283 7.00 16.49 24.99
N SER A 284 6.50 16.82 23.80
CA SER A 284 5.13 17.31 23.59
C SER A 284 4.80 17.39 22.10
N PRO A 285 3.52 17.22 21.71
CA PRO A 285 3.07 17.54 20.35
C PRO A 285 3.47 18.96 19.91
N VAL A 286 3.72 19.12 18.62
CA VAL A 286 4.10 20.42 18.03
C VAL A 286 2.90 20.99 17.29
N THR A 287 2.55 22.24 17.59
CA THR A 287 1.51 22.97 16.87
C THR A 287 2.00 23.42 15.50
N VAL A 288 1.25 23.07 14.46
CA VAL A 288 1.50 23.38 13.05
C VAL A 288 0.32 24.21 12.53
N PRO A 289 0.56 25.43 12.01
CA PRO A 289 -0.50 26.20 11.36
C PRO A 289 -0.81 25.56 10.01
N LEU A 290 -2.03 25.01 9.88
CA LEU A 290 -2.53 24.40 8.65
C LEU A 290 -3.55 25.33 8.00
N THR A 291 -3.46 25.52 6.70
CA THR A 291 -4.50 26.21 5.93
C THR A 291 -5.56 25.20 5.50
N LEU A 292 -6.82 25.49 5.80
CA LEU A 292 -7.97 24.67 5.41
C LEU A 292 -8.46 25.03 4.01
N ALA A 293 -9.34 24.20 3.43
CA ALA A 293 -9.95 24.40 2.12
C ALA A 293 -10.73 25.72 2.00
N ASN A 294 -11.19 26.30 3.11
CA ASN A 294 -11.83 27.62 3.14
C ASN A 294 -10.85 28.80 3.30
N GLY A 295 -9.54 28.54 3.26
CA GLY A 295 -8.47 29.53 3.39
C GLY A 295 -8.16 29.98 4.84
N ARG A 296 -8.90 29.48 5.83
CA ARG A 296 -8.63 29.76 7.24
C ARG A 296 -7.41 28.99 7.73
N GLN A 297 -6.50 29.66 8.44
CA GLN A 297 -5.46 28.99 9.20
C GLN A 297 -5.99 28.48 10.54
N VAL A 298 -5.68 27.23 10.86
CA VAL A 298 -6.00 26.58 12.13
C VAL A 298 -4.75 25.92 12.71
N ASP A 299 -4.71 25.83 14.03
CA ASP A 299 -3.62 25.15 14.73
C ASP A 299 -3.93 23.66 14.80
N ARG A 300 -3.05 22.82 14.25
CA ARG A 300 -3.10 21.35 14.31
C ARG A 300 -1.93 20.80 15.09
N GLN A 301 -2.08 19.62 15.70
CA GLN A 301 -1.00 18.98 16.45
C GLN A 301 -0.32 17.91 15.61
N LEU A 302 0.98 18.04 15.42
CA LEU A 302 1.83 16.93 14.99
C LEU A 302 2.29 16.18 16.22
N THR A 303 2.01 14.86 16.30
CA THR A 303 2.39 14.01 17.43
C THR A 303 3.56 13.09 17.10
N LEU A 304 4.14 12.45 18.11
CA LEU A 304 5.17 11.42 17.89
C LEU A 304 4.61 10.22 17.11
N GLY A 305 3.40 9.75 17.45
CA GLY A 305 2.76 8.61 16.77
C GLY A 305 2.56 8.86 15.28
N MET A 306 2.14 10.07 14.91
CA MET A 306 2.01 10.51 13.52
C MET A 306 3.33 10.40 12.73
N VAL A 307 4.44 10.85 13.28
CA VAL A 307 5.74 10.80 12.60
C VAL A 307 6.31 9.38 12.55
N GLN A 308 6.10 8.57 13.59
CA GLN A 308 6.49 7.15 13.60
C GLN A 308 5.70 6.34 12.58
N ASN A 309 4.38 6.58 12.46
CA ASN A 309 3.56 5.95 11.43
C ASN A 309 4.01 6.36 10.03
N ASN A 310 4.29 7.65 9.79
CA ASN A 310 4.86 8.08 8.49
C ASN A 310 6.16 7.37 8.16
N ALA A 311 7.06 7.22 9.14
CA ALA A 311 8.33 6.52 8.94
C ALA A 311 8.14 5.02 8.65
N PHE A 312 7.10 4.40 9.22
CA PHE A 312 6.76 3.01 8.98
C PHE A 312 6.10 2.81 7.60
N TYR A 313 5.08 3.60 7.26
CA TYR A 313 4.41 3.56 5.96
C TYR A 313 5.36 3.90 4.81
N ALA A 314 6.32 4.80 5.04
CA ALA A 314 7.38 5.10 4.08
C ALA A 314 8.11 3.85 3.58
N LEU A 315 8.15 2.76 4.34
CA LEU A 315 8.95 1.58 4.01
C LEU A 315 8.26 0.66 3.01
N TYR A 316 6.95 0.84 2.74
CA TYR A 316 6.17 -0.03 1.87
C TYR A 316 6.63 0.02 0.42
N SER A 317 7.06 1.18 -0.10
CA SER A 317 7.51 1.30 -1.49
C SER A 317 8.69 2.26 -1.67
N PRO A 318 9.48 2.13 -2.75
CA PRO A 318 10.51 3.13 -3.09
C PRO A 318 9.98 4.56 -3.25
N ALA A 319 8.74 4.73 -3.73
CA ALA A 319 8.08 6.03 -3.86
C ALA A 319 7.81 6.65 -2.49
N ASP A 320 7.23 5.88 -1.56
CA ASP A 320 6.88 6.38 -0.23
C ASP A 320 8.13 6.78 0.57
N ARG A 321 9.24 6.05 0.39
CA ARG A 321 10.55 6.43 0.96
C ARG A 321 10.97 7.82 0.49
N SER A 322 10.83 8.11 -0.81
CA SER A 322 11.16 9.42 -1.39
C SER A 322 10.24 10.54 -0.91
N VAL A 323 8.94 10.27 -0.83
CA VAL A 323 7.94 11.20 -0.27
C VAL A 323 8.24 11.54 1.19
N PHE A 324 8.51 10.52 2.01
CA PHE A 324 8.86 10.70 3.42
C PHE A 324 10.17 11.48 3.60
N LEU A 325 11.22 11.16 2.83
CA LEU A 325 12.48 11.90 2.87
C LEU A 325 12.29 13.38 2.49
N ARG A 326 11.40 13.68 1.53
CA ARG A 326 11.06 15.06 1.16
C ARG A 326 10.34 15.79 2.29
N ALA A 327 9.34 15.16 2.91
CA ALA A 327 8.65 15.71 4.08
C ALA A 327 9.60 15.91 5.27
N LEU A 328 10.54 14.99 5.48
CA LEU A 328 11.57 15.08 6.53
C LEU A 328 12.55 16.22 6.26
N ALA A 329 12.98 16.41 5.00
CA ALA A 329 13.83 17.54 4.61
C ALA A 329 13.12 18.89 4.84
N ALA A 330 11.83 18.98 4.50
CA ALA A 330 11.00 20.17 4.78
C ALA A 330 10.90 20.43 6.29
N ALA A 331 10.62 19.40 7.08
CA ALA A 331 10.55 19.47 8.54
C ALA A 331 11.87 19.93 9.16
N GLY A 332 13.00 19.39 8.69
CA GLY A 332 14.33 19.81 9.11
C GLY A 332 14.64 21.28 8.79
N ARG A 333 13.97 21.86 7.79
CA ARG A 333 14.05 23.29 7.44
C ARG A 333 12.98 24.15 8.11
N GLY A 334 12.14 23.56 8.96
CA GLY A 334 11.13 24.26 9.75
C GLY A 334 9.73 24.28 9.15
N ASN A 335 9.49 23.67 7.99
CA ASN A 335 8.14 23.47 7.46
C ASN A 335 7.61 22.09 7.85
N LEU A 336 6.72 22.04 8.84
CA LEU A 336 6.11 20.79 9.33
C LEU A 336 4.81 20.43 8.60
N VAL A 337 4.30 21.28 7.71
CA VAL A 337 3.02 21.04 7.02
C VAL A 337 3.04 19.76 6.18
N PRO A 338 4.07 19.48 5.35
CA PRO A 338 4.12 18.24 4.57
C PRO A 338 4.15 16.99 5.45
N MET A 339 4.86 17.03 6.59
CA MET A 339 4.89 15.92 7.53
C MET A 339 3.51 15.66 8.16
N LEU A 340 2.79 16.74 8.51
CA LEU A 340 1.44 16.64 9.05
C LEU A 340 0.43 16.13 8.00
N GLN A 341 0.48 16.65 6.78
CA GLN A 341 -0.36 16.20 5.66
C GLN A 341 -0.10 14.72 5.33
N LEU A 342 1.17 14.29 5.37
CA LEU A 342 1.52 12.88 5.19
C LEU A 342 0.90 12.00 6.27
N SER A 343 0.84 12.48 7.52
CA SER A 343 0.15 11.76 8.59
C SER A 343 -1.35 11.66 8.40
N TYR A 344 -2.01 12.73 7.92
CA TYR A 344 -3.43 12.67 7.60
C TYR A 344 -3.74 11.71 6.46
N SER A 345 -2.89 11.71 5.41
CA SER A 345 -3.01 10.77 4.29
C SER A 345 -2.83 9.32 4.74
N ASN A 346 -1.73 9.02 5.46
CA ASN A 346 -1.42 7.64 5.87
C ASN A 346 -2.38 7.08 6.91
N LEU A 347 -2.98 7.94 7.74
CA LEU A 347 -3.88 7.53 8.82
C LEU A 347 -5.37 7.71 8.47
N PHE A 348 -5.67 8.09 7.22
CA PHE A 348 -7.03 8.38 6.74
C PHE A 348 -7.79 9.33 7.68
N ILE A 349 -7.15 10.43 8.06
CA ILE A 349 -7.75 11.46 8.93
C ILE A 349 -8.10 12.66 8.08
N ASP A 350 -9.33 13.15 8.22
CA ASP A 350 -9.75 14.38 7.57
C ASP A 350 -9.02 15.59 8.21
N PRO A 351 -8.18 16.33 7.46
CA PRO A 351 -7.46 17.49 7.99
C PRO A 351 -8.39 18.63 8.45
N GLU A 352 -9.62 18.70 7.94
CA GLU A 352 -10.62 19.72 8.27
C GLU A 352 -11.24 19.49 9.66
N THR A 353 -11.54 18.23 9.99
CA THR A 353 -12.29 17.83 11.18
C THR A 353 -11.45 17.11 12.25
N GLU A 354 -10.27 16.62 11.91
CA GLU A 354 -9.39 15.78 12.74
C GLU A 354 -10.04 14.44 13.14
N THR A 355 -11.02 13.98 12.38
CA THR A 355 -11.66 12.67 12.56
C THR A 355 -11.18 11.68 11.51
N GLY A 356 -11.02 10.42 11.90
CA GLY A 356 -10.81 9.35 10.92
C GLY A 356 -11.96 9.26 9.92
N MET A 357 -11.62 8.87 8.70
CA MET A 357 -12.54 8.69 7.59
C MET A 357 -12.73 7.19 7.34
N GLU A 358 -13.89 6.83 6.82
CA GLU A 358 -14.09 5.50 6.24
C GLU A 358 -13.34 5.40 4.91
N ASP A 359 -12.72 4.26 4.67
CA ASP A 359 -12.11 3.88 3.40
C ASP A 359 -12.84 2.63 2.89
N PRO A 360 -13.50 2.66 1.71
CA PRO A 360 -14.16 1.48 1.16
C PRO A 360 -13.18 0.32 0.88
N GLY A 361 -11.89 0.60 0.72
CA GLY A 361 -10.81 -0.37 0.56
C GLY A 361 -10.27 -0.95 1.87
N TRP A 362 -10.55 -0.35 3.03
CA TRP A 362 -9.91 -0.70 4.30
C TRP A 362 -10.84 -0.69 5.53
N PHE A 363 -10.92 -1.82 6.21
CA PHE A 363 -11.75 -2.04 7.39
C PHE A 363 -10.89 -2.27 8.65
N GLY A 364 -10.53 -1.18 9.33
CA GLY A 364 -9.61 -1.22 10.48
C GLY A 364 -10.11 -2.05 11.68
N ALA A 365 -11.42 -2.13 11.94
CA ALA A 365 -11.91 -3.00 13.01
C ALA A 365 -11.87 -4.48 12.62
N ALA A 366 -12.05 -4.79 11.33
CA ALA A 366 -11.85 -6.13 10.78
C ALA A 366 -10.39 -6.58 10.90
N TYR A 367 -9.43 -5.67 10.66
CA TYR A 367 -8.01 -5.93 10.87
C TYR A 367 -7.75 -6.50 12.28
N PHE A 368 -8.27 -5.85 13.33
CA PHE A 368 -8.12 -6.34 14.70
C PHE A 368 -8.96 -7.58 14.99
N ALA A 369 -10.20 -7.66 14.51
CA ALA A 369 -11.05 -8.82 14.70
C ALA A 369 -10.39 -10.11 14.19
N ILE A 370 -9.77 -10.04 13.02
CA ILE A 370 -9.09 -11.17 12.37
C ILE A 370 -7.73 -11.43 13.01
N THR A 371 -6.87 -10.42 13.13
CA THR A 371 -5.51 -10.60 13.65
C THR A 371 -5.52 -11.14 15.08
N CYS A 372 -6.39 -10.63 15.94
CA CYS A 372 -6.48 -11.07 17.34
C CYS A 372 -7.16 -12.44 17.50
N THR A 373 -7.81 -12.98 16.46
CA THR A 373 -8.35 -14.36 16.43
C THR A 373 -7.44 -15.35 15.70
N ASP A 374 -6.48 -14.87 14.91
CA ASP A 374 -5.45 -15.70 14.29
C ASP A 374 -4.24 -15.95 15.21
N TYR A 375 -3.99 -15.03 16.14
CA TYR A 375 -2.91 -15.13 17.12
C TYR A 375 -3.46 -15.10 18.56
N ASP A 376 -2.86 -15.89 19.45
CA ASP A 376 -3.08 -15.68 20.89
C ASP A 376 -2.28 -14.49 21.40
N SER A 377 -2.70 -13.93 22.55
CA SER A 377 -1.94 -12.90 23.29
C SER A 377 -1.33 -13.46 24.59
N GLY A 378 -1.16 -14.77 24.69
CA GLY A 378 -0.63 -15.45 25.88
C GLY A 378 -1.65 -15.74 27.00
N GLN A 379 -1.12 -16.17 28.14
CA GLN A 379 -1.92 -16.64 29.30
C GLN A 379 -2.22 -15.51 30.29
N GLY A 380 -3.27 -15.67 31.10
CA GLY A 380 -3.64 -14.71 32.16
C GLY A 380 -4.82 -13.80 31.79
N SER A 381 -5.08 -12.78 32.61
CA SER A 381 -6.08 -11.76 32.29
C SER A 381 -5.59 -10.83 31.18
N PRO A 382 -6.48 -10.04 30.52
CA PRO A 382 -6.05 -9.03 29.54
C PRO A 382 -4.91 -8.13 30.03
N ASP A 383 -4.96 -7.71 31.30
CA ASP A 383 -3.89 -6.92 31.92
C ASP A 383 -2.56 -7.68 32.09
N ASP A 384 -2.60 -8.98 32.39
CA ASP A 384 -1.39 -9.80 32.54
C ASP A 384 -0.69 -9.96 31.17
N ARG A 385 -1.49 -10.21 30.13
CA ARG A 385 -1.03 -10.34 28.74
C ARG A 385 -0.40 -9.05 28.24
N ALA A 386 -1.10 -7.94 28.38
CA ALA A 386 -0.61 -6.64 27.94
C ALA A 386 0.66 -6.21 28.70
N ALA A 387 0.74 -6.50 30.00
CA ALA A 387 1.95 -6.25 30.78
C ALA A 387 3.15 -7.09 30.28
N ALA A 388 2.94 -8.37 29.97
CA ALA A 388 3.97 -9.24 29.41
C ALA A 388 4.48 -8.74 28.05
N ILE A 389 3.57 -8.34 27.15
CA ILE A 389 3.91 -7.74 25.85
C ILE A 389 4.77 -6.48 26.04
N LEU A 390 4.46 -5.63 27.02
CA LEU A 390 5.27 -4.43 27.29
C LEU A 390 6.65 -4.77 27.91
N ASP A 391 6.77 -5.84 28.68
CA ASP A 391 8.07 -6.35 29.16
C ASP A 391 8.94 -6.82 27.99
N GLU A 392 8.36 -7.59 27.08
CA GLU A 392 9.02 -8.04 25.85
C GLU A 392 9.43 -6.84 24.98
N ALA A 393 8.54 -5.86 24.81
CA ALA A 393 8.81 -4.64 24.06
C ALA A 393 10.00 -3.85 24.62
N ARG A 394 10.09 -3.72 25.95
CA ARG A 394 11.24 -3.08 26.61
C ARG A 394 12.54 -3.84 26.37
N ALA A 395 12.50 -5.17 26.37
CA ALA A 395 13.67 -6.00 26.05
C ALA A 395 14.06 -5.91 24.58
N PHE A 396 13.08 -5.79 23.67
CA PHE A 396 13.28 -5.71 22.23
C PHE A 396 13.72 -4.32 21.75
N ALA A 397 13.30 -3.24 22.41
CA ALA A 397 13.49 -1.85 21.98
C ALA A 397 14.93 -1.49 21.52
N PRO A 398 16.03 -1.97 22.15
CA PRO A 398 17.38 -1.71 21.65
C PRO A 398 17.69 -2.26 20.24
N THR A 399 16.90 -3.23 19.76
CA THR A 399 17.03 -3.83 18.41
C THR A 399 16.41 -2.94 17.33
N ALA A 400 15.36 -2.20 17.68
CA ALA A 400 14.59 -1.34 16.77
C ALA A 400 14.22 -0.02 17.47
N PRO A 401 15.22 0.85 17.75
CA PRO A 401 15.00 2.02 18.59
C PRO A 401 14.02 3.04 18.02
N ARG A 402 13.89 3.15 16.69
CA ARG A 402 12.97 4.13 16.05
C ARG A 402 11.57 3.58 15.85
N LEU A 403 11.47 2.27 15.58
CA LEU A 403 10.21 1.62 15.20
C LEU A 403 9.71 0.58 16.20
N SER A 404 10.23 0.57 17.43
CA SER A 404 9.76 -0.34 18.50
C SER A 404 8.26 -0.28 18.76
N ARG A 405 7.57 0.83 18.41
CA ARG A 405 6.11 0.95 18.44
C ARG A 405 5.41 -0.17 17.67
N ALA A 406 5.93 -0.52 16.49
CA ALA A 406 5.36 -1.58 15.66
C ALA A 406 5.36 -2.94 16.39
N TYR A 407 6.36 -3.20 17.22
CA TYR A 407 6.46 -4.48 17.94
C TYR A 407 5.28 -4.76 18.87
N TYR A 408 4.73 -3.75 19.54
CA TYR A 408 3.80 -3.98 20.66
C TYR A 408 2.40 -3.40 20.45
N LEU A 409 2.22 -2.37 19.61
CA LEU A 409 1.00 -1.57 19.62
C LEU A 409 -0.24 -2.41 19.28
N GLU A 410 -0.16 -3.21 18.22
CA GLU A 410 -1.25 -4.11 17.84
C GLU A 410 -1.41 -5.26 18.85
N ARG A 411 -0.30 -5.79 19.37
CA ARG A 411 -0.32 -6.88 20.35
C ARG A 411 -1.04 -6.49 21.64
N ILE A 412 -0.84 -5.26 22.14
CA ILE A 412 -1.55 -4.78 23.35
C ILE A 412 -3.04 -4.58 23.09
N VAL A 413 -3.44 -4.19 21.86
CA VAL A 413 -4.85 -4.14 21.48
C VAL A 413 -5.42 -5.56 21.50
N CYS A 414 -4.74 -6.52 20.88
CA CYS A 414 -5.16 -7.92 20.91
C CYS A 414 -5.24 -8.51 22.31
N ALA A 415 -4.38 -8.11 23.25
CA ALA A 415 -4.49 -8.55 24.64
C ALA A 415 -5.84 -8.16 25.30
N TYR A 416 -6.43 -7.04 24.88
CA TYR A 416 -7.72 -6.54 25.35
C TYR A 416 -8.91 -6.93 24.46
N TRP A 417 -8.65 -7.44 23.25
CA TRP A 417 -9.71 -7.80 22.31
C TRP A 417 -10.64 -8.89 22.89
N PRO A 418 -11.98 -8.79 22.71
CA PRO A 418 -12.94 -9.69 23.38
C PRO A 418 -12.78 -11.17 23.02
N TYR A 419 -12.27 -11.45 21.82
CA TYR A 419 -12.07 -12.80 21.29
C TYR A 419 -10.57 -13.03 21.06
N GLN A 420 -10.12 -14.25 21.33
CA GLN A 420 -8.70 -14.62 21.25
C GLN A 420 -8.52 -15.80 20.31
N GLY A 421 -7.39 -15.80 19.62
CA GLY A 421 -6.97 -16.91 18.77
C GLY A 421 -6.49 -18.15 19.53
N PRO A 422 -6.23 -19.24 18.78
CA PRO A 422 -5.69 -20.46 19.35
C PRO A 422 -4.24 -20.28 19.77
N ALA A 423 -3.86 -20.94 20.88
CA ALA A 423 -2.49 -20.88 21.39
C ALA A 423 -1.44 -21.64 20.57
N THR A 424 -1.89 -22.43 19.60
CA THR A 424 -1.03 -23.21 18.72
C THR A 424 -1.15 -22.68 17.31
N ARG A 425 -0.02 -22.25 16.75
CA ARG A 425 0.07 -21.87 15.35
C ARG A 425 -0.05 -23.09 14.41
N PRO A 426 -0.45 -22.89 13.15
CA PRO A 426 -0.51 -23.95 12.16
C PRO A 426 0.84 -24.65 11.93
N ALA A 427 0.79 -25.86 11.36
CA ALA A 427 2.00 -26.51 10.85
C ALA A 427 2.58 -25.71 9.66
N PRO A 428 3.89 -25.84 9.37
CA PRO A 428 4.48 -25.21 8.18
C PRO A 428 3.73 -25.61 6.91
N PHE A 429 3.55 -24.66 5.99
CA PHE A 429 2.89 -24.93 4.72
C PHE A 429 3.70 -25.93 3.89
N ALA A 430 3.11 -27.10 3.63
CA ALA A 430 3.79 -28.21 2.96
C ALA A 430 3.64 -28.19 1.43
N GLY A 431 2.79 -27.31 0.88
CA GLY A 431 2.45 -27.32 -0.55
C GLY A 431 1.73 -28.61 -0.98
N GLY A 432 1.82 -28.92 -2.27
CA GLY A 432 1.24 -30.12 -2.87
C GLY A 432 1.90 -30.48 -4.21
N ASP A 433 1.20 -31.29 -5.01
CA ASP A 433 1.67 -31.63 -6.37
C ASP A 433 1.51 -30.44 -7.35
N TYR A 434 0.73 -29.43 -6.97
CA TYR A 434 0.58 -28.16 -7.70
C TYR A 434 1.77 -27.22 -7.48
N PRO A 435 2.08 -26.31 -8.42
CA PRO A 435 3.15 -25.34 -8.23
C PRO A 435 2.82 -24.32 -7.15
N THR A 436 3.82 -23.98 -6.33
CA THR A 436 3.79 -22.87 -5.37
C THR A 436 4.82 -21.83 -5.78
N ILE A 437 4.38 -20.61 -6.07
CA ILE A 437 5.26 -19.50 -6.44
C ILE A 437 5.29 -18.49 -5.29
N ILE A 438 6.48 -18.20 -4.80
CA ILE A 438 6.73 -17.30 -3.68
C ILE A 438 7.37 -16.03 -4.24
N LEU A 439 6.77 -14.88 -3.96
CA LEU A 439 7.24 -13.57 -4.35
C LEU A 439 7.54 -12.77 -3.08
N ASN A 440 8.72 -12.15 -3.01
CA ASN A 440 9.07 -11.34 -1.84
C ASN A 440 10.20 -10.36 -2.15
N SER A 441 10.31 -9.31 -1.33
CA SER A 441 11.46 -8.40 -1.35
C SER A 441 12.38 -8.54 -0.14
N ASP A 442 13.67 -8.23 -0.32
CA ASP A 442 14.64 -7.99 0.77
C ASP A 442 14.48 -6.62 1.48
N ALA A 443 13.58 -5.77 0.97
CA ALA A 443 13.19 -4.49 1.55
C ALA A 443 11.68 -4.46 1.87
N ASP A 444 11.09 -5.63 2.08
CA ASP A 444 9.73 -5.77 2.61
C ASP A 444 9.74 -5.56 4.15
N PRO A 445 9.06 -4.53 4.67
CA PRO A 445 9.05 -4.21 6.09
C PRO A 445 8.07 -5.05 6.91
N ILE A 446 7.08 -5.72 6.30
CA ILE A 446 5.99 -6.44 6.98
C ILE A 446 6.19 -7.95 6.90
N THR A 447 6.57 -8.43 5.73
CA THR A 447 6.85 -9.84 5.46
C THR A 447 8.31 -9.99 5.03
N PRO A 448 9.26 -9.90 5.98
CA PRO A 448 10.69 -9.98 5.68
C PRO A 448 11.02 -11.23 4.89
N ILE A 449 11.97 -11.14 3.96
CA ILE A 449 12.37 -12.24 3.06
C ILE A 449 12.70 -13.56 3.75
N THR A 450 13.05 -13.54 5.04
CA THR A 450 13.24 -14.76 5.84
C THR A 450 11.97 -15.61 5.95
N MET A 451 10.78 -15.01 5.99
CA MET A 451 9.50 -15.72 5.98
C MET A 451 9.28 -16.42 4.63
N ALA A 452 9.60 -15.77 3.53
CA ALA A 452 9.56 -16.38 2.20
C ALA A 452 10.50 -17.59 2.08
N TYR A 453 11.72 -17.52 2.63
CA TYR A 453 12.62 -18.67 2.67
C TYR A 453 12.09 -19.82 3.54
N SER A 454 11.45 -19.51 4.66
CA SER A 454 10.81 -20.53 5.51
C SER A 454 9.78 -21.35 4.73
N VAL A 455 8.89 -20.67 3.99
CA VAL A 455 7.87 -21.32 3.15
C VAL A 455 8.49 -22.03 1.94
N LEU A 456 9.51 -21.45 1.31
CA LEU A 456 10.23 -22.07 0.19
C LEU A 456 10.88 -23.40 0.59
N ASP A 457 11.41 -23.48 1.81
CA ASP A 457 12.05 -24.68 2.35
C ASP A 457 11.04 -25.74 2.80
N SER A 458 9.85 -25.34 3.27
CA SER A 458 8.82 -26.28 3.73
C SER A 458 7.92 -26.80 2.61
N ALA A 459 7.62 -25.97 1.59
CA ALA A 459 6.65 -26.29 0.56
C ALA A 459 7.24 -27.17 -0.55
N ALA A 460 6.49 -28.20 -0.96
CA ALA A 460 6.78 -29.00 -2.14
C ALA A 460 6.46 -28.20 -3.43
N ASN A 461 7.15 -28.56 -4.52
CA ASN A 461 6.97 -27.96 -5.85
C ASN A 461 7.01 -26.42 -5.84
N SER A 462 7.95 -25.87 -5.07
CA SER A 462 8.05 -24.44 -4.76
C SER A 462 9.16 -23.75 -5.54
N TYR A 463 8.85 -22.53 -5.98
CA TYR A 463 9.74 -21.61 -6.70
C TYR A 463 9.65 -20.23 -6.05
N ALA A 464 10.74 -19.46 -6.09
CA ALA A 464 10.78 -18.11 -5.57
C ALA A 464 11.21 -17.10 -6.64
N ILE A 465 10.57 -15.93 -6.62
CA ILE A 465 10.93 -14.72 -7.35
C ILE A 465 11.23 -13.66 -6.29
N LEU A 466 12.50 -13.31 -6.14
CA LEU A 466 12.99 -12.48 -5.02
C LEU A 466 13.50 -11.16 -5.55
N MET A 467 13.00 -10.05 -5.00
CA MET A 467 13.38 -8.70 -5.44
C MET A 467 14.29 -7.99 -4.44
N GLN A 468 15.48 -7.60 -4.91
CA GLN A 468 16.35 -6.69 -4.18
C GLN A 468 15.78 -5.27 -4.21
N ASN A 469 15.66 -4.66 -3.03
CA ASN A 469 15.11 -3.34 -2.75
C ASN A 469 13.66 -3.09 -3.22
N GLY A 470 12.92 -4.18 -3.43
CA GLY A 470 11.50 -4.20 -3.77
C GLY A 470 10.57 -3.44 -2.81
N PRO A 471 9.31 -3.22 -3.20
CA PRO A 471 8.25 -2.87 -2.25
C PRO A 471 7.84 -4.08 -1.38
N HIS A 472 6.94 -3.84 -0.42
CA HIS A 472 6.07 -4.88 0.10
C HIS A 472 5.15 -5.32 -1.04
N VAL A 473 5.19 -6.62 -1.39
CA VAL A 473 4.50 -7.19 -2.57
C VAL A 473 5.16 -6.73 -3.87
N ILE A 474 5.38 -7.63 -4.83
CA ILE A 474 6.22 -7.32 -6.01
C ILE A 474 5.55 -7.59 -7.35
N TRP A 475 4.32 -8.11 -7.38
CA TRP A 475 3.54 -8.27 -8.62
C TRP A 475 2.64 -7.08 -8.92
N GLY A 476 2.47 -6.74 -10.20
CA GLY A 476 1.52 -5.71 -10.64
C GLY A 476 2.05 -4.28 -10.50
N TRP A 477 3.38 -4.12 -10.41
CA TRP A 477 4.03 -2.81 -10.31
C TRP A 477 4.59 -2.30 -11.65
N GLY A 478 4.32 -2.99 -12.76
CA GLY A 478 4.92 -2.71 -14.07
C GLY A 478 6.40 -3.12 -14.15
N LEU A 479 6.86 -3.96 -13.21
CA LEU A 479 8.22 -4.45 -13.13
C LEU A 479 8.34 -5.74 -13.95
N GLY A 480 9.03 -5.65 -15.09
CA GLY A 480 9.09 -6.76 -16.05
C GLY A 480 9.66 -8.09 -15.52
N CYS A 481 10.42 -8.11 -14.40
CA CYS A 481 10.98 -9.35 -13.86
C CYS A 481 9.93 -10.25 -13.17
N PRO A 482 9.18 -9.78 -12.14
CA PRO A 482 8.07 -10.55 -11.57
C PRO A 482 6.85 -10.64 -12.49
N ASP A 483 6.47 -9.55 -13.17
CA ASP A 483 5.21 -9.49 -13.92
C ASP A 483 5.20 -10.43 -15.12
N VAL A 484 6.32 -10.52 -15.86
CA VAL A 484 6.46 -11.46 -16.97
C VAL A 484 6.41 -12.90 -16.49
N ALA A 485 7.04 -13.22 -15.36
CA ALA A 485 7.05 -14.57 -14.83
C ALA A 485 5.66 -15.05 -14.42
N LEU A 486 4.87 -14.20 -13.74
CA LEU A 486 3.49 -14.55 -13.38
C LEU A 486 2.54 -14.53 -14.57
N ARG A 487 2.74 -13.65 -15.54
CA ARG A 487 2.04 -13.73 -16.82
C ARG A 487 2.28 -15.06 -17.51
N ASP A 488 3.53 -15.46 -17.70
CA ASP A 488 3.88 -16.70 -18.42
C ASP A 488 3.38 -17.94 -17.66
N LEU A 489 3.35 -17.89 -16.33
CA LEU A 489 2.75 -18.93 -15.50
C LEU A 489 1.23 -19.06 -15.73
N LEU A 490 0.48 -17.97 -15.55
CA LEU A 490 -0.98 -18.01 -15.59
C LEU A 490 -1.52 -18.15 -17.02
N TYR A 491 -0.82 -17.57 -18.00
CA TYR A 491 -1.21 -17.63 -19.41
C TYR A 491 -0.70 -18.88 -20.14
N GLU A 492 0.57 -19.25 -19.96
CA GLU A 492 1.22 -20.34 -20.71
C GLU A 492 1.41 -21.63 -19.90
N GLY A 493 1.25 -21.58 -18.57
CA GLY A 493 1.58 -22.69 -17.68
C GLY A 493 3.09 -22.85 -17.46
N THR A 494 3.89 -21.84 -17.79
CA THR A 494 5.36 -21.90 -17.73
C THR A 494 5.84 -21.59 -16.31
N LEU A 495 6.47 -22.57 -15.66
CA LEU A 495 7.10 -22.39 -14.35
C LEU A 495 8.37 -21.53 -14.46
N PRO A 496 8.80 -20.85 -13.37
CA PRO A 496 10.09 -20.19 -13.32
C PRO A 496 11.22 -21.15 -13.74
N PRO A 497 12.18 -20.70 -14.58
CA PRO A 497 13.19 -21.59 -15.18
C PRO A 497 14.21 -22.12 -14.16
N VAL A 498 14.26 -21.52 -12.99
CA VAL A 498 15.12 -21.86 -11.84
C VAL A 498 14.28 -21.79 -10.57
N ARG A 499 14.70 -22.52 -9.52
CA ARG A 499 14.00 -22.51 -8.23
C ARG A 499 13.98 -21.12 -7.59
N GLU A 500 15.04 -20.33 -7.77
CA GLU A 500 15.14 -18.96 -7.24
C GLU A 500 15.53 -18.01 -8.39
N GLN A 501 14.60 -17.14 -8.77
CA GLN A 501 14.81 -16.06 -9.73
C GLN A 501 15.01 -14.75 -8.96
N HIS A 502 16.07 -14.00 -9.28
CA HIS A 502 16.37 -12.73 -8.61
C HIS A 502 16.09 -11.54 -9.52
N CYS A 503 15.32 -10.59 -9.00
CA CYS A 503 14.99 -9.29 -9.58
C CYS A 503 15.69 -8.18 -8.79
N THR A 504 15.93 -7.02 -9.40
CA THR A 504 16.56 -5.89 -8.70
C THR A 504 15.91 -4.57 -9.11
N GLN A 505 15.80 -3.65 -8.16
CA GLN A 505 15.45 -2.25 -8.40
C GLN A 505 16.22 -1.31 -7.44
N PRO A 506 16.17 0.01 -7.65
CA PRO A 506 16.62 0.98 -6.66
C PRO A 506 15.82 0.91 -5.35
N LEU A 507 16.45 1.29 -4.22
CA LEU A 507 15.76 1.38 -2.93
C LEU A 507 14.83 2.58 -2.83
N LEU A 508 15.23 3.69 -3.43
CA LEU A 508 14.43 4.89 -3.56
C LEU A 508 14.05 5.03 -5.03
N ASP A 509 12.81 5.45 -5.28
CA ASP A 509 12.53 6.10 -6.56
C ASP A 509 13.26 7.45 -6.62
N GLY A 510 13.26 8.10 -7.78
CA GLY A 510 13.88 9.42 -7.93
C GLY A 510 13.38 10.40 -6.86
N TYR A 511 14.31 11.02 -6.12
CA TYR A 511 13.96 12.03 -5.13
C TYR A 511 13.64 13.37 -5.79
N THR A 512 12.41 13.86 -5.62
CA THR A 512 12.00 15.19 -6.10
C THR A 512 12.40 16.26 -5.09
N GLY A 513 13.32 17.13 -5.49
CA GLY A 513 13.91 18.14 -4.60
C GLY A 513 12.99 19.28 -4.19
N LEU A 514 13.15 19.78 -2.97
CA LEU A 514 12.45 20.96 -2.43
C LEU A 514 12.72 22.15 -3.36
N THR A 515 11.67 22.87 -3.71
CA THR A 515 11.78 23.98 -4.65
C THR A 515 12.08 25.30 -3.94
N LEU A 516 12.70 26.23 -4.67
CA LEU A 516 13.02 27.59 -4.21
C LEU A 516 13.73 27.66 -2.84
N THR A 517 14.57 26.67 -2.52
CA THR A 517 15.29 26.61 -1.24
C THR A 517 16.41 27.64 -1.11
N GLN A 518 16.77 28.33 -2.20
CA GLN A 518 17.72 29.44 -2.19
C GLN A 518 17.05 30.74 -2.61
N ALA A 519 17.33 31.83 -1.89
CA ALA A 519 16.78 33.16 -2.21
C ALA A 519 17.16 33.67 -3.62
N SER A 520 18.21 33.12 -4.24
CA SER A 520 18.57 33.42 -5.63
C SER A 520 17.62 32.80 -6.65
N ASP A 521 16.98 31.67 -6.34
CA ASP A 521 16.08 30.98 -7.26
C ASP A 521 14.79 31.79 -7.45
N MET A 522 14.32 32.46 -6.40
CA MET A 522 13.15 33.34 -6.43
C MET A 522 13.32 34.59 -7.32
N LYS A 523 14.53 34.87 -7.82
CA LYS A 523 14.77 35.98 -8.77
C LYS A 523 14.43 35.60 -10.21
N ASP A 524 14.37 34.30 -10.50
CA ASP A 524 14.16 33.78 -11.83
C ASP A 524 12.70 33.35 -12.00
N PRO A 525 11.88 34.07 -12.79
CA PRO A 525 10.48 33.72 -12.98
C PRO A 525 10.27 32.38 -13.69
N VAL A 526 11.27 31.86 -14.43
CA VAL A 526 11.20 30.52 -15.02
C VAL A 526 11.28 29.46 -13.94
N LYS A 527 12.24 29.60 -13.01
CA LYS A 527 12.36 28.69 -11.86
C LYS A 527 11.13 28.68 -10.98
N ILE A 528 10.46 29.83 -10.83
CA ILE A 528 9.19 29.90 -10.09
C ILE A 528 8.11 29.12 -10.82
N ALA A 529 7.98 29.28 -12.14
CA ALA A 529 6.97 28.56 -12.91
C ALA A 529 7.18 27.03 -12.86
N GLU A 530 8.43 26.57 -13.00
CA GLU A 530 8.83 25.16 -12.84
C GLU A 530 8.58 24.67 -11.40
N ALA A 531 8.87 25.50 -10.40
CA ALA A 531 8.63 25.16 -9.01
C ALA A 531 7.13 25.00 -8.68
N VAL A 532 6.26 25.84 -9.26
CA VAL A 532 4.80 25.71 -9.09
C VAL A 532 4.28 24.37 -9.59
N GLU A 533 4.78 23.91 -10.74
CA GLU A 533 4.43 22.60 -11.29
C GLU A 533 4.82 21.47 -10.34
N VAL A 534 6.06 21.52 -9.83
CA VAL A 534 6.56 20.53 -8.87
C VAL A 534 5.71 20.53 -7.60
N GLU A 535 5.38 21.69 -7.03
CA GLU A 535 4.57 21.73 -5.80
C GLU A 535 3.11 21.32 -6.02
N ILE A 536 2.55 21.46 -7.23
CA ILE A 536 1.26 20.84 -7.58
C ILE A 536 1.38 19.32 -7.51
N TYR A 537 2.35 18.73 -8.21
CA TYR A 537 2.52 17.27 -8.26
C TYR A 537 2.97 16.64 -6.94
N GLN A 538 3.70 17.38 -6.11
CA GLN A 538 4.18 16.92 -4.80
C GLN A 538 3.23 17.28 -3.66
N SER A 539 2.08 17.90 -3.96
CA SER A 539 1.05 18.21 -2.97
C SER A 539 0.35 16.93 -2.54
N LEU A 540 0.60 16.50 -1.30
CA LEU A 540 0.00 15.28 -0.74
C LEU A 540 -1.54 15.30 -0.79
N PRO A 541 -2.24 16.40 -0.40
CA PRO A 541 -3.69 16.44 -0.52
C PRO A 541 -4.19 16.32 -1.95
N LEU A 542 -3.55 16.98 -2.94
CA LEU A 542 -3.99 16.91 -4.33
C LEU A 542 -3.79 15.54 -4.96
N GLY A 543 -2.87 14.73 -4.43
CA GLY A 543 -2.72 13.32 -4.83
C GLY A 543 -3.94 12.46 -4.52
N ALA A 544 -4.80 12.87 -3.57
CA ALA A 544 -6.04 12.17 -3.21
C ALA A 544 -7.26 12.63 -4.03
N TRP A 545 -7.08 13.55 -4.99
CA TRP A 545 -8.17 14.03 -5.83
C TRP A 545 -8.64 12.93 -6.81
N ASP A 546 -9.94 12.72 -6.89
CA ASP A 546 -10.59 11.71 -7.73
C ASP A 546 -10.63 12.04 -9.24
N TRP A 547 -10.13 13.21 -9.63
CA TRP A 547 -10.18 13.75 -11.01
C TRP A 547 -11.57 14.05 -11.56
N VAL A 548 -12.61 13.93 -10.74
CA VAL A 548 -14.01 14.12 -11.13
C VAL A 548 -14.56 15.40 -10.52
N ASP A 549 -14.59 15.47 -9.19
CA ASP A 549 -15.23 16.58 -8.49
C ASP A 549 -14.20 17.67 -8.16
N PRO A 550 -14.55 18.97 -8.29
CA PRO A 550 -13.62 20.04 -7.91
C PRO A 550 -13.16 19.89 -6.45
N PHE A 551 -11.85 19.94 -6.25
CA PHE A 551 -11.22 19.66 -4.97
C PHE A 551 -10.35 20.83 -4.52
N THR A 552 -10.67 21.42 -3.37
CA THR A 552 -9.98 22.60 -2.83
C THR A 552 -9.18 22.23 -1.58
N VAL A 553 -7.93 22.68 -1.54
CA VAL A 553 -7.04 22.48 -0.39
C VAL A 553 -6.26 23.75 -0.06
N GLY A 554 -5.85 23.88 1.20
CA GLY A 554 -5.01 24.99 1.64
C GLY A 554 -3.53 24.76 1.32
N CYS A 555 -2.82 25.83 0.95
CA CYS A 555 -1.38 25.79 0.71
C CYS A 555 -0.58 25.93 2.02
N ASP A 556 0.64 25.38 2.04
CA ASP A 556 1.51 25.26 3.23
C ASP A 556 1.61 26.52 4.09
N HIS A 557 1.65 27.70 3.47
CA HIS A 557 1.84 28.97 4.18
C HIS A 557 0.66 29.94 4.07
N GLY A 558 -0.49 29.48 3.55
CA GLY A 558 -1.71 30.29 3.39
C GLY A 558 -2.26 30.31 1.97
N GLY A 559 -3.52 30.75 1.84
CA GLY A 559 -4.25 30.71 0.57
C GLY A 559 -4.67 29.29 0.18
N ILE A 560 -5.34 29.16 -0.95
CA ILE A 560 -5.91 27.89 -1.40
C ILE A 560 -5.58 27.60 -2.86
N ILE A 561 -5.64 26.33 -3.21
CA ILE A 561 -5.62 25.83 -4.57
C ILE A 561 -6.84 24.95 -4.80
N THR A 562 -7.53 25.16 -5.92
CA THR A 562 -8.68 24.34 -6.33
C THR A 562 -8.34 23.61 -7.63
N ALA A 563 -8.32 22.27 -7.56
CA ALA A 563 -8.19 21.39 -8.70
C ALA A 563 -9.57 21.12 -9.33
N SER A 564 -9.62 21.01 -10.65
CA SER A 564 -10.81 20.68 -11.42
C SER A 564 -10.40 20.09 -12.76
N TYR A 565 -11.21 19.20 -13.35
CA TYR A 565 -10.94 18.62 -14.66
C TYR A 565 -11.86 19.25 -15.72
N ASP A 566 -11.32 19.65 -16.88
CA ASP A 566 -12.12 20.11 -18.03
C ASP A 566 -12.15 19.04 -19.12
N ASP A 567 -13.24 18.27 -19.16
CA ASP A 567 -13.48 17.21 -20.15
C ASP A 567 -13.36 17.67 -21.60
N ARG A 568 -13.59 18.96 -21.89
CA ARG A 568 -13.57 19.46 -23.28
C ARG A 568 -12.15 19.63 -23.81
N THR A 569 -11.21 19.88 -22.90
CA THR A 569 -9.79 20.07 -23.22
C THR A 569 -8.93 18.91 -22.73
N ALA A 570 -9.49 17.98 -21.94
CA ALA A 570 -8.77 16.91 -21.26
C ALA A 570 -7.61 17.45 -20.40
N GLU A 571 -7.89 18.55 -19.68
CA GLU A 571 -6.90 19.27 -18.85
C GLU A 571 -7.30 19.25 -17.38
N ALA A 572 -6.34 18.98 -16.50
CA ALA A 572 -6.46 19.36 -15.09
C ALA A 572 -6.14 20.84 -14.92
N ARG A 573 -7.01 21.56 -14.23
CA ARG A 573 -6.89 22.99 -13.94
C ARG A 573 -6.77 23.23 -12.45
N TYR A 574 -5.82 24.08 -12.10
CA TYR A 574 -5.50 24.46 -10.74
C TYR A 574 -5.66 25.97 -10.58
N GLN A 575 -6.71 26.39 -9.87
CA GLN A 575 -6.96 27.79 -9.56
C GLN A 575 -6.29 28.14 -8.23
N PHE A 576 -5.38 29.11 -8.25
CA PHE A 576 -4.72 29.63 -7.06
C PHE A 576 -5.43 30.88 -6.56
N GLU A 577 -5.71 30.93 -5.26
CA GLU A 577 -6.24 32.11 -4.58
C GLU A 577 -5.34 32.46 -3.40
N ASP A 578 -4.43 33.41 -3.65
CA ASP A 578 -3.36 33.84 -2.76
C ASP A 578 -2.52 32.69 -2.18
N CYS A 579 -2.45 31.55 -2.90
CA CYS A 579 -1.76 30.33 -2.49
C CYS A 579 -0.26 30.58 -2.24
N LYS A 580 0.23 30.09 -1.10
CA LYS A 580 1.64 30.21 -0.68
C LYS A 580 2.24 28.83 -0.44
N PHE A 581 2.86 28.27 -1.48
CA PHE A 581 3.75 27.11 -1.33
C PHE A 581 5.04 27.48 -0.57
N TRP A 582 5.45 28.76 -0.64
CA TRP A 582 6.64 29.29 0.04
C TRP A 582 6.24 30.50 0.89
N PRO A 583 6.94 30.77 2.01
CA PRO A 583 6.55 31.85 2.92
C PRO A 583 6.68 33.25 2.31
N ASP A 584 7.57 33.42 1.34
CA ASP A 584 7.94 34.73 0.75
C ASP A 584 7.15 35.09 -0.52
N LEU A 585 6.34 34.17 -1.06
CA LEU A 585 5.63 34.33 -2.34
C LEU A 585 4.18 33.87 -2.22
N SER A 586 3.29 34.56 -2.94
CA SER A 586 1.87 34.24 -3.06
C SER A 586 1.45 34.25 -4.52
N LEU A 587 0.62 33.28 -4.90
CA LEU A 587 0.18 33.01 -6.25
C LEU A 587 -1.33 33.19 -6.36
N SER A 588 -1.74 33.98 -7.36
CA SER A 588 -3.15 34.14 -7.74
C SER A 588 -3.28 34.03 -9.26
N GLY A 589 -4.02 33.05 -9.75
CA GLY A 589 -4.08 32.73 -11.18
C GLY A 589 -4.47 31.27 -11.46
N VAL A 590 -4.12 30.76 -12.63
CA VAL A 590 -4.48 29.40 -13.06
C VAL A 590 -3.28 28.69 -13.65
N ALA A 591 -3.10 27.43 -13.27
CA ALA A 591 -2.31 26.45 -14.03
C ALA A 591 -3.24 25.46 -14.75
N ALA A 592 -2.82 25.00 -15.92
CA ALA A 592 -3.45 23.91 -16.65
C ALA A 592 -2.38 22.90 -17.05
N ILE A 593 -2.67 21.62 -16.82
CA ILE A 593 -1.81 20.49 -17.17
C ILE A 593 -2.61 19.58 -18.09
N ALA A 594 -2.12 19.40 -19.32
CA ALA A 594 -2.58 18.38 -20.25
C ALA A 594 -1.59 17.21 -20.15
N ASN A 595 -2.09 16.04 -19.74
CA ASN A 595 -1.28 14.83 -19.62
C ASN A 595 -2.08 13.66 -20.20
N SER A 596 -1.98 13.54 -21.53
CA SER A 596 -2.68 12.58 -22.38
C SER A 596 -1.78 11.42 -22.82
N GLY A 597 -0.47 11.49 -22.55
CA GLY A 597 0.51 10.54 -23.10
C GLY A 597 0.76 10.72 -24.59
N GLU A 598 0.45 11.91 -25.14
CA GLU A 598 0.54 12.24 -26.57
C GLU A 598 1.40 13.51 -26.81
N GLU A 599 1.59 13.92 -28.08
CA GLU A 599 2.32 15.16 -28.45
C GLU A 599 1.71 16.45 -27.85
N SER A 600 0.47 16.39 -27.34
CA SER A 600 -0.26 17.49 -26.70
C SER A 600 0.11 17.74 -25.24
N ASP A 601 0.92 16.88 -24.63
CA ASP A 601 1.27 17.02 -23.22
C ASP A 601 1.95 18.37 -22.96
N SER A 602 1.37 19.15 -22.06
CA SER A 602 1.82 20.52 -21.79
C SER A 602 1.43 21.00 -20.41
N TYR A 603 2.21 21.96 -19.92
CA TYR A 603 1.93 22.72 -18.71
C TYR A 603 1.87 24.21 -19.03
N VAL A 604 0.79 24.87 -18.62
CA VAL A 604 0.60 26.30 -18.80
C VAL A 604 0.31 26.94 -17.46
N LEU A 605 1.02 28.01 -17.12
CA LEU A 605 0.80 28.79 -15.90
C LEU A 605 0.55 30.25 -16.26
N ASN A 606 -0.61 30.77 -15.87
CA ASN A 606 -0.95 32.19 -15.95
C ASN A 606 -1.23 32.70 -14.54
N ALA A 607 -0.23 33.34 -13.91
CA ALA A 607 -0.32 33.74 -12.52
C ALA A 607 0.22 35.14 -12.25
N THR A 608 -0.41 35.81 -11.28
CA THR A 608 0.19 36.93 -10.57
C THR A 608 0.95 36.38 -9.38
N VAL A 609 2.24 36.69 -9.31
CA VAL A 609 3.08 36.40 -8.16
C VAL A 609 3.26 37.69 -7.35
N SER A 610 3.08 37.61 -6.05
CA SER A 610 3.28 38.73 -5.13
C SER A 610 4.11 38.31 -3.92
N GLY A 611 4.80 39.26 -3.29
CA GLY A 611 5.69 38.99 -2.16
C GLY A 611 7.04 39.67 -2.32
N ARG A 612 8.13 38.94 -2.01
CA ARG A 612 9.50 39.46 -2.11
C ARG A 612 9.91 39.81 -3.55
N HIS A 613 9.47 38.98 -4.48
CA HIS A 613 9.50 39.24 -5.91
C HIS A 613 8.06 39.26 -6.42
N SER A 614 7.79 40.01 -7.48
CA SER A 614 6.42 40.17 -7.94
C SER A 614 6.30 40.39 -9.43
N GLY A 615 5.19 39.96 -10.01
CA GLY A 615 4.99 40.04 -11.43
C GLY A 615 3.75 39.31 -11.93
N GLN A 616 3.52 39.43 -13.23
CA GLN A 616 2.58 38.59 -13.97
C GLN A 616 3.39 37.67 -14.86
N ILE A 617 3.22 36.36 -14.71
CA ILE A 617 3.89 35.34 -15.50
C ILE A 617 2.88 34.57 -16.33
N ALA A 618 3.16 34.44 -17.61
CA ALA A 618 2.51 33.50 -18.53
C ALA A 618 3.59 32.56 -19.05
N TYR A 619 3.62 31.34 -18.50
CA TYR A 619 4.58 30.29 -18.80
C TYR A 619 3.89 29.14 -19.54
N SER A 620 4.60 28.54 -20.49
CA SER A 620 4.16 27.34 -21.20
C SER A 620 5.34 26.39 -21.35
N TYR A 621 5.14 25.12 -21.04
CA TYR A 621 6.07 24.02 -21.30
C TYR A 621 5.36 22.97 -22.16
N ASN A 622 6.04 22.49 -23.21
CA ASN A 622 5.59 21.34 -23.99
C ASN A 622 6.55 20.19 -23.73
N TYR A 623 6.05 19.08 -23.17
CA TYR A 623 6.89 17.97 -22.74
C TYR A 623 7.47 17.21 -23.94
N ALA A 624 6.68 16.98 -24.98
CA ALA A 624 7.12 16.25 -26.17
C ALA A 624 8.27 16.94 -26.92
N ALA A 625 8.24 18.27 -27.00
CA ALA A 625 9.25 19.08 -27.70
C ALA A 625 10.35 19.60 -26.76
N GLU A 626 10.24 19.37 -25.45
CA GLU A 626 11.13 19.94 -24.42
C GLU A 626 11.35 21.46 -24.58
N THR A 627 10.30 22.18 -24.98
CA THR A 627 10.35 23.63 -25.23
C THR A 627 9.54 24.41 -24.23
N TRP A 628 9.97 25.65 -23.94
CA TRP A 628 9.22 26.53 -23.06
C TRP A 628 9.26 27.99 -23.46
N SER A 629 8.24 28.73 -23.04
CA SER A 629 8.16 30.17 -23.18
C SER A 629 7.70 30.82 -21.88
N LEU A 630 8.18 32.03 -21.62
CA LEU A 630 7.76 32.86 -20.51
C LEU A 630 7.57 34.30 -20.98
N SER A 631 6.42 34.88 -20.68
CA SER A 631 6.11 36.28 -20.96
C SER A 631 5.47 36.98 -19.76
N GLY A 632 5.49 38.31 -19.76
CA GLY A 632 4.78 39.14 -18.78
C GLY A 632 5.67 40.22 -18.16
N THR A 633 5.57 40.39 -16.85
CA THR A 633 6.36 41.36 -16.08
C THR A 633 6.91 40.73 -14.82
N TRP A 634 8.14 41.06 -14.45
CA TRP A 634 8.82 40.58 -13.25
C TRP A 634 9.66 41.69 -12.63
N ASP A 635 9.44 41.98 -11.35
CA ASP A 635 10.06 43.08 -10.61
C ASP A 635 10.00 44.44 -11.36
N GLY A 636 8.86 44.69 -12.01
CA GLY A 636 8.62 45.91 -12.78
C GLY A 636 9.31 45.97 -14.15
N GLN A 637 9.99 44.89 -14.58
CA GLN A 637 10.59 44.77 -15.91
C GLN A 637 9.78 43.81 -16.79
N PRO A 638 9.60 44.09 -18.10
CA PRO A 638 9.05 43.11 -19.02
C PRO A 638 9.94 41.86 -19.07
N THR A 639 9.33 40.69 -19.03
CA THR A 639 10.01 39.41 -19.20
C THR A 639 9.52 38.75 -20.48
N GLY A 640 10.46 38.29 -21.30
CA GLY A 640 10.21 37.61 -22.57
C GLY A 640 11.35 36.66 -22.84
N LEU A 641 11.17 35.40 -22.47
CA LEU A 641 12.16 34.34 -22.61
C LEU A 641 11.53 33.18 -23.38
N THR A 642 12.31 32.55 -24.24
CA THR A 642 11.87 31.36 -24.97
C THR A 642 13.07 30.45 -25.14
N ARG A 643 12.88 29.18 -24.79
CA ARG A 643 13.82 28.11 -25.10
C ARG A 643 13.19 27.25 -26.19
N LEU A 644 13.80 27.31 -27.36
CA LEU A 644 13.51 26.38 -28.45
C LEU A 644 14.35 25.11 -28.24
N SER A 645 13.86 23.98 -28.74
CA SER A 645 14.55 22.69 -28.67
C SER A 645 15.99 22.84 -29.20
N PRO A 646 16.98 22.11 -28.62
CA PRO A 646 18.35 22.08 -29.14
C PRO A 646 18.46 21.77 -30.63
#